data_AF-A0A2N9FHD1-F1
#
_entry.id   AF-A0A2N9FHD1-F1
#
_cell.length_a   1.000
_cell.length_b   1.000
_cell.length_c   1.000
_cell.angle_alpha   90.00
_cell.angle_beta   90.00
_cell.angle_gamma   90.00
#
_symmetry.space_group_name_H-M   'P 1'
#
loop_
_entity.id
_entity.type
_entity.pdbx_description
1 polymer ?
#
loop_
_entity_poly.entity_id
_entity_poly.type
_entity_poly.pdbx_seq_one_letter_code
_entity_poly.pdbx_strand_id
1 'polypeptide(L)'
;MSVGNRGYGLPWVCRGYGLAFGLTVVGFWSRRGGVAVGLPWVWVGVWVDGGLGFGLGGGLPWVWVGVWVDGGWVLVSAWWGCRGFAVVWVAVGGVAVVWVAVGCREKMVSGVVEGALLSAFLQVLFDRLATRRFLGFFLVRHFGETLLDRLKTVLLTVNAVLSDAEEKQITNLAVKDWFNELKDAVYHADDLLDEIDTEALRREVEARAKLKGIQVPDQRFTHNLCNGDKESTSKLDTDIKSRLKMIVERLECLANQRDLLNLKGSEREKPPPMLPTTSLVNEFEVFGRDSDKEELIKFLLADSPQENKIPLIAIVGIGGVGKTTLAQLLYNDSRVKQSFELRAWAYVSEEFNVSKITRTIYESVSSEDCHVKDLDVLQIGSDIVRKCSGLPLALKTLGCLLHSKVEEKEWRRILDSKIWDLPNDKSSILPTLRLSYYHLPSHLKQCFAYCSIFPKGYEFEKEKMILLWMAEGFLQQPKGKETMEEVGDVYFRELLSRSFFQPSNHKKWCFVMHDLVNDLAQFVSGEFCCKFEDGKSGGFSGKTRHFACLADHLDGPEKFVALSELKSLRTFLPLSSSNSSHNLSTTVSDGWLPAKKHLRVLSLSCYRITKLPDSLGGLIYLRYLDLSQTLIRDLPSSTCSLYNLQTLLLSGCRRLTVLPTNMGNLINLRHLDVSGTSLIELPPEFGRLKSLQVLTDFVVSRDSGSKISELGRLSHLHGTLSISKLESIVDATDASEANLKSKNFLNELVFKWTYDVQNQTDILDNLRPHQNLKKLTIENYGGTRFPNWLGDSIFSNMVILRLSQCRNCTSLPSLGQLSSLQELYIEKMGGLQTLGSGFSEFNLPLNLKSLFITNCNNLTPKREWGLQGMVSLTRFEIEGGCSNLKSFPEEGLLPNTLTSLRISRLPNLESLDKGLKDLTSLETLDIDGCEKLELIPAEGLPTTLTSLVIKECLLLGPRCQEGGVDRPTISGIANIHISHNY
;
A
#
# COMPACT_ATOMS: atom_id res chain seq x y z
N MET A 1 36.65 5.43 -49.08
CA MET A 1 36.87 3.98 -48.94
C MET A 1 35.65 3.38 -48.24
N SER A 2 34.94 2.35 -48.71
CA SER A 2 34.73 1.88 -50.10
C SER A 2 33.75 0.69 -50.10
N VAL A 3 32.49 0.95 -50.51
CA VAL A 3 31.50 -0.02 -51.08
C VAL A 3 31.05 -1.19 -50.18
N GLY A 4 29.77 -1.55 -50.03
CA GLY A 4 28.51 -1.11 -50.67
C GLY A 4 27.64 -2.35 -50.97
N ASN A 5 26.39 -2.45 -50.52
CA ASN A 5 25.17 -1.87 -51.11
C ASN A 5 24.03 -1.88 -50.04
N ARG A 6 23.10 -0.92 -49.98
CA ARG A 6 21.84 -0.77 -50.76
C ARG A 6 20.95 -2.04 -50.79
N GLY A 7 19.64 -1.98 -50.54
CA GLY A 7 18.78 -0.88 -50.07
C GLY A 7 17.36 -0.89 -50.66
N TYR A 8 16.38 -0.38 -49.90
CA TYR A 8 14.95 -0.14 -50.24
C TYR A 8 14.02 -1.36 -50.40
N GLY A 9 12.80 -1.29 -49.83
CA GLY A 9 11.76 -2.32 -50.00
C GLY A 9 10.66 -2.36 -48.92
N LEU A 10 9.67 -1.46 -49.00
CA LEU A 10 8.36 -1.52 -48.31
C LEU A 10 7.31 -0.86 -49.22
N PRO A 11 5.99 -1.14 -49.12
CA PRO A 11 5.30 -2.10 -48.24
C PRO A 11 4.48 -3.15 -49.05
N TRP A 12 3.30 -3.54 -48.54
CA TRP A 12 2.31 -4.55 -49.02
C TRP A 12 2.61 -6.03 -48.69
N VAL A 13 1.65 -6.88 -48.27
CA VAL A 13 0.50 -6.75 -47.32
C VAL A 13 -0.08 -8.17 -47.06
N CYS A 14 -0.58 -8.44 -45.85
CA CYS A 14 -1.46 -9.55 -45.45
C CYS A 14 -1.00 -11.04 -45.43
N ARG A 15 -1.07 -11.60 -44.20
CA ARG A 15 -1.56 -12.96 -43.81
C ARG A 15 -0.71 -14.20 -44.16
N GLY A 16 -0.60 -15.14 -43.20
CA GLY A 16 -0.16 -16.51 -43.53
C GLY A 16 0.38 -17.44 -42.43
N TYR A 17 0.50 -17.04 -41.16
CA TYR A 17 1.08 -17.94 -40.13
C TYR A 17 0.15 -19.11 -39.76
N GLY A 18 0.44 -20.28 -40.33
CA GLY A 18 -0.05 -21.57 -39.82
C GLY A 18 0.75 -22.00 -38.57
N LEU A 19 0.05 -22.52 -37.55
CA LEU A 19 0.67 -22.99 -36.31
C LEU A 19 1.27 -24.39 -36.50
N ALA A 20 2.60 -24.49 -36.43
CA ALA A 20 3.30 -25.76 -36.34
C ALA A 20 3.28 -26.29 -34.90
N PHE A 21 2.50 -27.34 -34.63
CA PHE A 21 2.50 -28.04 -33.34
C PHE A 21 3.66 -29.03 -33.24
N GLY A 22 4.79 -28.56 -32.67
CA GLY A 22 5.90 -29.44 -32.29
C GLY A 22 5.59 -30.23 -31.01
N LEU A 23 5.23 -31.50 -31.14
CA LEU A 23 5.04 -32.41 -30.01
C LEU A 23 6.40 -32.87 -29.44
N THR A 24 6.85 -32.21 -28.37
CA THR A 24 8.07 -32.60 -27.65
C THR A 24 7.75 -33.71 -26.63
N VAL A 25 8.25 -34.92 -26.87
CA VAL A 25 8.10 -36.05 -25.94
C VAL A 25 9.16 -35.97 -24.85
N VAL A 26 8.74 -35.70 -23.60
CA VAL A 26 9.62 -35.68 -22.43
C VAL A 26 9.59 -37.05 -21.75
N GLY A 27 10.66 -37.83 -21.92
CA GLY A 27 10.82 -39.14 -21.28
C GLY A 27 11.33 -39.04 -19.84
N PHE A 28 10.56 -39.55 -18.87
CA PHE A 28 11.03 -39.72 -17.49
C PHE A 28 12.12 -40.81 -17.40
N TRP A 29 13.23 -40.50 -16.71
CA TRP A 29 14.24 -41.49 -16.35
C TRP A 29 14.13 -41.86 -14.87
N SER A 30 14.11 -43.16 -14.56
CA SER A 30 14.25 -43.69 -13.21
C SER A 30 15.51 -44.54 -13.10
N ARG A 31 16.42 -44.21 -12.18
CA ARG A 31 17.69 -44.92 -11.99
C ARG A 31 17.53 -46.14 -11.09
N ARG A 32 17.43 -47.35 -11.67
CA ARG A 32 17.91 -48.60 -11.04
C ARG A 32 18.42 -49.62 -12.07
N GLY A 33 19.75 -49.63 -12.26
CA GLY A 33 20.53 -50.80 -12.71
C GLY A 33 20.48 -51.18 -14.20
N GLY A 34 21.66 -51.32 -14.81
CA GLY A 34 21.90 -52.23 -15.93
C GLY A 34 21.83 -51.65 -17.36
N VAL A 35 22.99 -51.60 -18.01
CA VAL A 35 23.24 -51.70 -19.48
C VAL A 35 22.36 -50.87 -20.44
N ALA A 36 22.99 -49.94 -21.17
CA ALA A 36 22.36 -49.23 -22.28
C ALA A 36 22.44 -50.04 -23.60
N VAL A 37 21.33 -50.09 -24.34
CA VAL A 37 21.25 -50.53 -25.74
C VAL A 37 20.45 -49.48 -26.51
N GLY A 38 20.96 -49.03 -27.66
CA GLY A 38 20.33 -47.98 -28.46
C GLY A 38 19.23 -48.50 -29.40
N LEU A 39 18.21 -47.68 -29.66
CA LEU A 39 17.16 -47.91 -30.66
C LEU A 39 17.02 -46.69 -31.58
N PRO A 40 16.50 -46.86 -32.82
CA PRO A 40 16.66 -45.90 -33.91
C PRO A 40 15.66 -44.73 -33.92
N TRP A 41 15.96 -43.73 -34.76
CA TRP A 41 15.16 -42.52 -34.96
C TRP A 41 13.88 -42.81 -35.78
N VAL A 42 12.74 -42.31 -35.33
CA VAL A 42 11.46 -42.37 -36.06
C VAL A 42 11.23 -41.05 -36.81
N TRP A 43 10.89 -41.15 -38.10
CA TRP A 43 10.43 -40.01 -38.91
C TRP A 43 8.90 -40.04 -39.04
N VAL A 44 8.27 -38.87 -39.00
CA VAL A 44 6.82 -38.70 -39.24
C VAL A 44 6.64 -37.66 -40.33
N GLY A 45 5.97 -38.04 -41.42
CA GLY A 45 5.53 -37.14 -42.48
C GLY A 45 4.01 -37.02 -42.49
N VAL A 46 3.50 -35.80 -42.65
CA VAL A 46 2.06 -35.53 -42.80
C VAL A 46 1.81 -35.03 -44.22
N TRP A 47 0.80 -35.58 -44.87
CA TRP A 47 0.34 -35.17 -46.20
C TRP A 47 -1.09 -34.65 -46.09
N VAL A 48 -1.36 -33.52 -46.75
CA VAL A 48 -2.70 -32.91 -46.82
C VAL A 48 -2.93 -32.53 -48.28
N ASP A 49 -3.90 -33.19 -48.90
CA ASP A 49 -4.17 -33.04 -50.34
C ASP A 49 -5.05 -31.80 -50.61
N GLY A 50 -4.87 -31.18 -51.78
CA GLY A 50 -5.37 -29.83 -52.09
C GLY A 50 -6.28 -29.77 -53.31
N GLY A 51 -7.58 -29.59 -53.10
CA GLY A 51 -8.58 -29.47 -54.16
C GLY A 51 -9.62 -28.37 -53.90
N LEU A 52 -9.97 -27.61 -54.94
CA LEU A 52 -10.97 -26.54 -54.91
C LEU A 52 -12.35 -27.04 -55.36
N GLY A 53 -13.42 -26.67 -54.63
CA GLY A 53 -14.81 -26.90 -55.05
C GLY A 53 -15.82 -26.29 -54.08
N PHE A 54 -16.69 -25.40 -54.58
CA PHE A 54 -17.80 -24.84 -53.80
C PHE A 54 -19.00 -25.79 -53.81
N GLY A 55 -19.58 -26.07 -52.64
CA GLY A 55 -20.82 -26.83 -52.51
C GLY A 55 -21.43 -26.69 -51.11
N LEU A 56 -22.75 -26.45 -51.04
CA LEU A 56 -23.48 -26.34 -49.77
C LEU A 56 -23.81 -27.74 -49.22
N GLY A 57 -22.94 -28.27 -48.38
CA GLY A 57 -23.16 -29.53 -47.65
C GLY A 57 -22.08 -29.75 -46.60
N GLY A 58 -22.48 -29.97 -45.34
CA GLY A 58 -21.53 -30.08 -44.23
C GLY A 58 -20.79 -31.41 -44.18
N GLY A 59 -19.48 -31.40 -44.48
CA GLY A 59 -18.57 -32.53 -44.29
C GLY A 59 -17.17 -32.03 -43.93
N LEU A 60 -16.55 -32.64 -42.90
CA LEU A 60 -15.17 -32.36 -42.51
C LEU A 60 -14.21 -33.30 -43.28
N PRO A 61 -13.01 -32.83 -43.68
CA PRO A 61 -12.04 -33.67 -44.37
C PRO A 61 -11.46 -34.74 -43.43
N TRP A 62 -11.16 -35.91 -44.00
CA TRP A 62 -10.45 -36.98 -43.30
C TRP A 62 -8.94 -36.71 -43.30
N VAL A 63 -8.29 -36.89 -42.16
CA VAL A 63 -6.83 -36.89 -42.06
C VAL A 63 -6.35 -38.32 -41.87
N TRP A 64 -5.39 -38.73 -42.69
CA TRP A 64 -4.71 -40.02 -42.62
C TRP A 64 -3.27 -39.81 -42.18
N VAL A 65 -2.81 -40.61 -41.22
CA VAL A 65 -1.40 -40.64 -40.79
C VAL A 65 -0.88 -42.06 -40.99
N GLY A 66 0.14 -42.20 -41.84
CA GLY A 66 0.88 -43.45 -42.01
C GLY A 66 2.07 -43.48 -41.07
N VAL A 67 2.17 -44.51 -40.23
CA VAL A 67 3.34 -44.76 -39.37
C VAL A 67 3.95 -46.09 -39.78
N TRP A 68 5.26 -46.11 -40.04
CA TRP A 68 6.00 -47.35 -40.29
C TRP A 68 6.52 -47.92 -38.97
N VAL A 69 6.22 -49.18 -38.68
CA VAL A 69 6.76 -49.91 -37.52
C VAL A 69 7.12 -51.33 -37.98
N ASP A 70 8.34 -51.78 -37.66
CA ASP A 70 8.86 -53.14 -37.80
C ASP A 70 8.30 -53.99 -38.96
N GLY A 71 8.44 -53.46 -40.18
CA GLY A 71 8.20 -54.17 -41.43
C GLY A 71 6.90 -53.84 -42.16
N GLY A 72 6.07 -52.93 -41.65
CA GLY A 72 4.84 -52.52 -42.35
C GLY A 72 4.39 -51.08 -42.10
N TRP A 73 3.60 -50.56 -43.05
CA TRP A 73 2.80 -49.35 -42.87
C TRP A 73 1.55 -49.64 -42.04
N VAL A 74 1.34 -48.88 -40.97
CA VAL A 74 0.05 -48.78 -40.28
C VAL A 74 -0.62 -47.46 -40.68
N LEU A 75 -1.76 -47.55 -41.38
CA LEU A 75 -2.61 -46.41 -41.70
C LEU A 75 -3.59 -46.16 -40.54
N VAL A 76 -3.52 -44.96 -39.96
CA VAL A 76 -4.47 -44.50 -38.94
C VAL A 76 -5.32 -43.38 -39.53
N SER A 77 -6.64 -43.53 -39.46
CA SER A 77 -7.60 -42.46 -39.74
C SER A 77 -8.28 -42.01 -38.46
N ALA A 78 -8.53 -40.70 -38.38
CA ALA A 78 -9.29 -40.09 -37.29
C ALA A 78 -10.48 -39.31 -37.86
N TRP A 79 -11.68 -39.59 -37.34
CA TRP A 79 -12.89 -38.86 -37.71
C TRP A 79 -13.28 -37.90 -36.58
N TRP A 80 -13.43 -36.61 -36.90
CA TRP A 80 -13.84 -35.58 -35.94
C TRP A 80 -15.33 -35.26 -36.13
N GLY A 81 -16.17 -35.76 -35.23
CA GLY A 81 -17.58 -35.39 -35.19
C GLY A 81 -17.81 -34.07 -34.45
N CYS A 82 -18.78 -33.26 -34.93
CA CYS A 82 -19.12 -31.92 -34.40
C CYS A 82 -19.67 -31.87 -32.95
N ARG A 83 -19.45 -32.92 -32.14
CA ARG A 83 -19.76 -32.99 -30.70
C ARG A 83 -18.58 -33.49 -29.84
N GLY A 84 -17.35 -33.49 -30.37
CA GLY A 84 -16.13 -33.71 -29.57
C GLY A 84 -15.78 -35.17 -29.28
N PHE A 85 -16.28 -36.11 -30.10
CA PHE A 85 -15.84 -37.50 -30.08
C PHE A 85 -14.84 -37.74 -31.21
N ALA A 86 -13.76 -38.44 -30.90
CA ALA A 86 -12.83 -39.03 -31.86
C ALA A 86 -12.81 -40.54 -31.65
N VAL A 87 -13.08 -41.29 -32.72
CA VAL A 87 -12.90 -42.75 -32.75
C VAL A 87 -11.69 -43.02 -33.65
N VAL A 88 -10.69 -43.69 -33.09
CA VAL A 88 -9.46 -44.05 -33.80
C VAL A 88 -9.49 -45.54 -34.09
N TRP A 89 -9.36 -45.90 -35.37
CA TRP A 89 -9.20 -47.29 -35.78
C TRP A 89 -7.71 -47.58 -36.00
N VAL A 90 -7.21 -48.61 -35.33
CA VAL A 90 -5.87 -49.15 -35.54
C VAL A 90 -6.02 -50.64 -35.84
N ALA A 91 -5.56 -51.06 -37.01
CA ALA A 91 -5.59 -52.45 -37.45
C ALA A 91 -4.15 -53.00 -37.50
N VAL A 92 -3.83 -53.93 -36.61
CA VAL A 92 -2.57 -54.68 -36.59
C VAL A 92 -2.92 -56.16 -36.39
N GLY A 93 -2.35 -57.05 -37.20
CA GLY A 93 -2.40 -58.50 -36.97
C GLY A 93 -3.79 -59.16 -36.93
N GLY A 94 -4.84 -58.53 -37.48
CA GLY A 94 -6.17 -59.13 -37.61
C GLY A 94 -7.09 -59.03 -36.38
N VAL A 95 -6.71 -58.27 -35.34
CA VAL A 95 -7.59 -57.96 -34.20
C VAL A 95 -7.90 -56.46 -34.18
N ALA A 96 -9.20 -56.11 -34.19
CA ALA A 96 -9.65 -54.73 -34.08
C ALA A 96 -9.87 -54.36 -32.61
N VAL A 97 -9.15 -53.37 -32.09
CA VAL A 97 -9.31 -52.84 -30.73
C VAL A 97 -9.84 -51.41 -30.82
N VAL A 98 -11.09 -51.20 -30.41
CA VAL A 98 -11.75 -49.88 -30.47
C VAL A 98 -11.44 -49.08 -29.21
N TRP A 99 -10.72 -47.96 -29.36
CA TRP A 99 -10.58 -46.96 -28.31
C TRP A 99 -11.62 -45.85 -28.49
N VAL A 100 -12.57 -45.74 -27.55
CA VAL A 100 -13.50 -44.61 -27.45
C VAL A 100 -12.93 -43.59 -26.47
N ALA A 101 -12.26 -42.57 -26.99
CA ALA A 101 -11.82 -41.44 -26.18
C ALA A 101 -13.04 -40.56 -25.82
N VAL A 102 -13.62 -40.78 -24.63
CA VAL A 102 -14.65 -39.88 -24.10
C VAL A 102 -13.99 -38.57 -23.69
N GLY A 103 -14.19 -37.53 -24.52
CA GLY A 103 -13.68 -36.19 -24.28
C GLY A 103 -14.40 -35.47 -23.13
N CYS A 104 -14.15 -35.89 -21.89
CA CYS A 104 -14.65 -35.19 -20.71
C CYS A 104 -14.14 -33.75 -20.67
N ARG A 105 -15.01 -32.78 -20.98
CA ARG A 105 -14.82 -31.38 -20.58
C ARG A 105 -15.04 -31.24 -19.07
N GLU A 106 -14.10 -31.74 -18.29
CA GLU A 106 -14.02 -31.38 -16.87
C GLU A 106 -13.70 -29.88 -16.75
N LYS A 107 -14.74 -29.09 -16.48
CA LYS A 107 -14.58 -27.74 -15.94
C LYS A 107 -13.98 -27.86 -14.54
N MET A 108 -12.66 -27.92 -14.49
CA MET A 108 -11.88 -28.16 -13.27
C MET A 108 -12.28 -27.26 -12.10
N VAL A 109 -12.20 -27.86 -10.91
CA VAL A 109 -12.55 -27.29 -9.62
C VAL A 109 -11.70 -26.06 -9.28
N SER A 110 -12.36 -25.00 -8.78
CA SER A 110 -11.72 -23.89 -8.06
C SER A 110 -12.78 -23.18 -7.21
N GLY A 111 -12.66 -23.19 -5.87
CA GLY A 111 -13.68 -22.58 -4.99
C GLY A 111 -13.19 -22.19 -3.59
N VAL A 112 -11.91 -22.39 -3.26
CA VAL A 112 -11.40 -22.41 -1.87
C VAL A 112 -11.36 -21.04 -1.18
N VAL A 113 -11.58 -19.96 -1.93
CA VAL A 113 -11.08 -18.63 -1.56
C VAL A 113 -12.10 -17.51 -1.78
N GLU A 114 -13.19 -17.72 -2.53
CA GLU A 114 -14.16 -16.65 -2.83
C GLU A 114 -15.13 -16.34 -1.65
N GLY A 115 -15.28 -17.29 -0.72
CA GLY A 115 -16.25 -17.31 0.38
C GLY A 115 -16.40 -16.02 1.20
N ALA A 116 -15.52 -15.84 2.19
CA ALA A 116 -15.66 -14.79 3.19
C ALA A 116 -15.48 -13.36 2.65
N LEU A 117 -15.10 -13.19 1.38
CA LEU A 117 -15.19 -11.92 0.66
C LEU A 117 -16.65 -11.43 0.61
N LEU A 118 -17.60 -12.35 0.53
CA LEU A 118 -19.04 -12.09 0.44
C LEU A 118 -19.66 -11.79 1.81
N SER A 119 -19.20 -12.43 2.90
CA SER A 119 -19.64 -12.07 4.27
C SER A 119 -19.25 -10.64 4.66
N ALA A 120 -18.08 -10.17 4.23
CA ALA A 120 -17.68 -8.77 4.38
C ALA A 120 -18.59 -7.84 3.57
N PHE A 121 -19.04 -8.28 2.39
CA PHE A 121 -19.88 -7.51 1.50
C PHE A 121 -21.30 -7.36 2.06
N LEU A 122 -21.85 -8.43 2.66
CA LEU A 122 -23.11 -8.35 3.40
C LEU A 122 -23.02 -7.40 4.60
N GLN A 123 -21.89 -7.31 5.30
CA GLN A 123 -21.72 -6.33 6.37
C GLN A 123 -21.81 -4.89 5.86
N VAL A 124 -21.15 -4.57 4.73
CA VAL A 124 -21.25 -3.24 4.09
C VAL A 124 -22.70 -2.92 3.69
N LEU A 125 -23.48 -3.92 3.27
CA LEU A 125 -24.91 -3.75 3.02
C LEU A 125 -25.72 -3.54 4.31
N PHE A 126 -25.48 -4.31 5.37
CA PHE A 126 -26.18 -4.12 6.65
C PHE A 126 -25.91 -2.74 7.26
N ASP A 127 -24.66 -2.25 7.21
CA ASP A 127 -24.28 -0.93 7.68
C ASP A 127 -25.00 0.18 6.87
N ARG A 128 -25.15 0.01 5.55
CA ARG A 128 -25.92 0.96 4.71
C ARG A 128 -27.42 0.90 4.99
N LEU A 129 -27.99 -0.30 5.11
CA LEU A 129 -29.42 -0.53 5.43
C LEU A 129 -29.80 0.00 6.83
N ALA A 130 -28.83 0.18 7.74
CA ALA A 130 -29.00 0.81 9.05
C ALA A 130 -28.84 2.35 9.03
N THR A 131 -28.41 2.95 7.92
CA THR A 131 -28.08 4.39 7.86
C THR A 131 -29.34 5.26 7.90
N ARG A 132 -29.35 6.26 8.79
CA ARG A 132 -30.51 7.16 9.01
C ARG A 132 -30.98 7.90 7.74
N ARG A 133 -30.05 8.25 6.83
CA ARG A 133 -30.38 8.87 5.53
C ARG A 133 -31.21 7.91 4.65
N PHE A 134 -30.69 6.69 4.48
CA PHE A 134 -31.34 5.60 3.75
C PHE A 134 -32.74 5.29 4.30
N LEU A 135 -32.86 5.09 5.62
CA LEU A 135 -34.14 4.83 6.29
C LEU A 135 -35.14 5.98 6.13
N GLY A 136 -34.68 7.23 6.24
CA GLY A 136 -35.50 8.42 6.00
C GLY A 136 -36.05 8.49 4.57
N PHE A 137 -35.26 8.10 3.57
CA PHE A 137 -35.70 8.02 2.18
C PHE A 137 -36.80 6.97 1.97
N PHE A 138 -36.69 5.80 2.60
CA PHE A 138 -37.73 4.76 2.52
C PHE A 138 -39.06 5.19 3.14
N LEU A 139 -39.01 5.72 4.37
CA LEU A 139 -40.18 6.18 5.12
C LEU A 139 -40.96 7.27 4.37
N VAL A 140 -40.26 8.29 3.85
CA VAL A 140 -40.86 9.44 3.16
C VAL A 140 -41.53 9.08 1.84
N ARG A 141 -41.07 8.02 1.15
CA ARG A 141 -41.53 7.66 -0.20
C ARG A 141 -42.60 6.58 -0.24
N HIS A 142 -42.99 6.02 0.91
CA HIS A 142 -43.87 4.84 1.00
C HIS A 142 -43.39 3.67 0.11
N PHE A 143 -42.08 3.42 0.08
CA PHE A 143 -41.54 2.13 -0.32
C PHE A 143 -41.88 1.12 0.78
N GLY A 144 -43.09 0.55 0.68
CA GLY A 144 -43.73 -0.24 1.74
C GLY A 144 -42.76 -1.15 2.49
N GLU A 145 -42.76 -1.02 3.81
CA GLU A 145 -41.74 -1.50 4.75
C GLU A 145 -41.40 -2.99 4.54
N THR A 146 -42.41 -3.77 4.15
CA THR A 146 -42.32 -5.18 3.76
C THR A 146 -41.24 -5.51 2.72
N LEU A 147 -40.90 -4.60 1.79
CA LEU A 147 -39.81 -4.82 0.82
C LEU A 147 -38.42 -4.70 1.46
N LEU A 148 -38.25 -3.73 2.36
CA LEU A 148 -36.98 -3.48 3.05
C LEU A 148 -36.69 -4.59 4.07
N ASP A 149 -37.71 -5.04 4.80
CA ASP A 149 -37.55 -6.09 5.80
C ASP A 149 -37.45 -7.49 5.19
N ARG A 150 -38.05 -7.73 4.01
CA ARG A 150 -37.72 -8.90 3.17
C ARG A 150 -36.24 -8.90 2.80
N LEU A 151 -35.71 -7.80 2.27
CA LEU A 151 -34.28 -7.71 1.90
C LEU A 151 -33.37 -8.04 3.11
N LYS A 152 -33.60 -7.41 4.27
CA LYS A 152 -32.84 -7.71 5.51
C LYS A 152 -32.92 -9.19 5.88
N THR A 153 -34.12 -9.76 5.91
CA THR A 153 -34.36 -11.17 6.27
C THR A 153 -33.61 -12.12 5.34
N VAL A 154 -33.60 -11.84 4.04
CA VAL A 154 -32.97 -12.68 3.02
C VAL A 154 -31.44 -12.57 3.09
N LEU A 155 -30.89 -11.37 3.27
CA LEU A 155 -29.45 -11.18 3.46
C LEU A 155 -28.96 -11.88 4.75
N LEU A 156 -29.74 -11.84 5.84
CA LEU A 156 -29.46 -12.61 7.07
C LEU A 156 -29.52 -14.13 6.83
N THR A 157 -30.54 -14.59 6.10
CA THR A 157 -30.74 -16.01 5.75
C THR A 157 -29.57 -16.57 4.93
N VAL A 158 -29.05 -15.77 4.00
CA VAL A 158 -27.83 -16.09 3.24
C VAL A 158 -26.60 -16.06 4.14
N ASN A 159 -26.42 -15.00 4.95
CA ASN A 159 -25.24 -14.84 5.81
C ASN A 159 -25.07 -16.01 6.79
N ALA A 160 -26.18 -16.54 7.32
CA ALA A 160 -26.18 -17.69 8.23
C ALA A 160 -25.64 -18.99 7.62
N VAL A 161 -25.70 -19.16 6.30
CA VAL A 161 -25.18 -20.35 5.59
C VAL A 161 -23.88 -20.11 4.84
N LEU A 162 -23.38 -18.87 4.78
CA LEU A 162 -22.18 -18.53 4.00
C LEU A 162 -20.98 -19.40 4.38
N SER A 163 -20.58 -19.40 5.67
CA SER A 163 -19.36 -20.07 6.16
C SER A 163 -19.22 -21.54 5.73
N ASP A 164 -20.35 -22.26 5.65
CA ASP A 164 -20.43 -23.67 5.28
C ASP A 164 -20.57 -23.85 3.75
N ALA A 165 -21.18 -22.89 3.04
CA ALA A 165 -21.07 -22.79 1.59
C ALA A 165 -19.61 -22.53 1.14
N GLU A 166 -18.81 -21.76 1.91
CA GLU A 166 -17.39 -21.51 1.61
C GLU A 166 -16.57 -22.80 1.57
N GLU A 167 -16.80 -23.73 2.50
CA GLU A 167 -16.14 -25.02 2.52
C GLU A 167 -16.68 -25.95 1.42
N LYS A 168 -17.98 -25.90 1.13
CA LYS A 168 -18.62 -26.83 0.18
C LYS A 168 -18.41 -26.48 -1.30
N GLN A 169 -18.23 -25.21 -1.66
CA GLN A 169 -17.84 -24.84 -3.05
C GLN A 169 -16.46 -25.39 -3.46
N ILE A 170 -15.66 -25.87 -2.50
CA ILE A 170 -14.38 -26.55 -2.76
C ILE A 170 -14.58 -27.87 -3.50
N THR A 171 -15.60 -28.65 -3.13
CA THR A 171 -15.81 -30.01 -3.65
C THR A 171 -17.10 -30.15 -4.45
N ASN A 172 -18.03 -29.19 -4.37
CA ASN A 172 -19.32 -29.22 -5.04
C ASN A 172 -19.48 -28.05 -6.03
N LEU A 173 -19.46 -28.36 -7.33
CA LEU A 173 -19.65 -27.39 -8.41
C LEU A 173 -20.99 -26.66 -8.34
N ALA A 174 -22.07 -27.29 -7.88
CA ALA A 174 -23.37 -26.63 -7.75
C ALA A 174 -23.35 -25.54 -6.66
N VAL A 175 -22.61 -25.76 -5.57
CA VAL A 175 -22.41 -24.74 -4.51
C VAL A 175 -21.53 -23.60 -5.02
N LYS A 176 -20.51 -23.90 -5.85
CA LYS A 176 -19.69 -22.87 -6.52
C LYS A 176 -20.49 -22.00 -7.47
N ASP A 177 -21.33 -22.59 -8.31
CA ASP A 177 -22.15 -21.85 -9.28
C ASP A 177 -23.21 -21.01 -8.56
N TRP A 178 -23.87 -21.56 -7.53
CA TRP A 178 -24.74 -20.82 -6.60
C TRP A 178 -24.01 -19.64 -5.95
N PHE A 179 -22.79 -19.84 -5.47
CA PHE A 179 -21.98 -18.81 -4.82
C PHE A 179 -21.61 -17.67 -5.79
N ASN A 180 -21.25 -18.00 -7.02
CA ASN A 180 -20.93 -17.03 -8.08
C ASN A 180 -22.15 -16.23 -8.57
N GLU A 181 -23.34 -16.82 -8.48
CA GLU A 181 -24.60 -16.17 -8.83
C GLU A 181 -25.13 -15.30 -7.68
N LEU A 182 -24.93 -15.73 -6.44
CA LEU A 182 -25.11 -14.91 -5.24
C LEU A 182 -24.19 -13.69 -5.23
N LYS A 183 -22.90 -13.87 -5.55
CA LYS A 183 -21.92 -12.77 -5.65
C LYS A 183 -22.41 -11.68 -6.61
N ASP A 184 -22.89 -12.06 -7.80
CA ASP A 184 -23.47 -11.12 -8.77
C ASP A 184 -24.80 -10.50 -8.29
N ALA A 185 -25.69 -11.26 -7.64
CA ALA A 185 -26.94 -10.73 -7.10
C ALA A 185 -26.71 -9.70 -5.98
N VAL A 186 -25.73 -9.93 -5.10
CA VAL A 186 -25.37 -9.00 -4.02
C VAL A 186 -24.62 -7.78 -4.56
N TYR A 187 -23.85 -7.89 -5.65
CA TYR A 187 -23.30 -6.71 -6.36
C TYR A 187 -24.41 -5.80 -6.89
N HIS A 188 -25.44 -6.35 -7.53
CA HIS A 188 -26.58 -5.55 -8.01
C HIS A 188 -27.40 -4.94 -6.85
N ALA A 189 -27.45 -5.60 -5.69
CA ALA A 189 -28.00 -5.01 -4.47
C ALA A 189 -27.16 -3.81 -3.98
N ASP A 190 -25.83 -3.95 -3.92
CA ASP A 190 -24.92 -2.86 -3.57
C ASP A 190 -25.06 -1.66 -4.51
N ASP A 191 -25.11 -1.88 -5.83
CA ASP A 191 -25.30 -0.82 -6.83
C ASP A 191 -26.61 -0.04 -6.57
N LEU A 192 -27.75 -0.72 -6.40
CA LEU A 192 -29.04 -0.05 -6.18
C LEU A 192 -29.14 0.66 -4.82
N LEU A 193 -28.55 0.09 -3.77
CA LEU A 193 -28.57 0.72 -2.44
C LEU A 193 -27.68 1.97 -2.40
N ASP A 194 -26.59 1.99 -3.18
CA ASP A 194 -25.73 3.17 -3.39
C ASP A 194 -26.48 4.26 -4.19
N GLU A 195 -27.33 3.89 -5.16
CA GLU A 195 -28.18 4.83 -5.93
C GLU A 195 -29.15 5.60 -5.01
N ILE A 196 -29.78 4.88 -4.09
CA ILE A 196 -30.75 5.43 -3.14
C ILE A 196 -30.09 6.41 -2.16
N ASP A 197 -28.95 6.02 -1.57
CA ASP A 197 -28.20 6.92 -0.67
C ASP A 197 -27.70 8.17 -1.41
N THR A 198 -27.32 8.03 -2.68
CA THR A 198 -26.84 9.11 -3.54
C THR A 198 -27.94 10.13 -3.85
N GLU A 199 -29.13 9.69 -4.28
CA GLU A 199 -30.27 10.58 -4.54
C GLU A 199 -30.80 11.21 -3.23
N ALA A 200 -30.72 10.52 -2.10
CA ALA A 200 -31.03 11.08 -0.79
C ALA A 200 -30.04 12.19 -0.38
N LEU A 201 -28.74 11.95 -0.55
CA LEU A 201 -27.66 12.90 -0.27
C LEU A 201 -27.74 14.13 -1.18
N ARG A 202 -27.98 13.92 -2.47
CA ARG A 202 -28.21 14.99 -3.45
C ARG A 202 -29.31 15.95 -3.01
N ARG A 203 -30.45 15.42 -2.59
CA ARG A 203 -31.57 16.23 -2.06
C ARG A 203 -31.20 16.98 -0.79
N GLU A 204 -30.42 16.37 0.10
CA GLU A 204 -29.90 17.02 1.31
C GLU A 204 -29.06 18.27 0.96
N VAL A 205 -28.17 18.17 -0.02
CA VAL A 205 -27.33 19.28 -0.50
C VAL A 205 -28.14 20.32 -1.27
N GLU A 206 -28.98 19.92 -2.22
CA GLU A 206 -29.84 20.84 -3.00
C GLU A 206 -30.82 21.62 -2.09
N ALA A 207 -31.38 20.99 -1.05
CA ALA A 207 -32.25 21.66 -0.08
C ALA A 207 -31.48 22.67 0.78
N ARG A 208 -30.26 22.35 1.21
CA ARG A 208 -29.39 23.29 1.93
C ARG A 208 -29.00 24.49 1.07
N ALA A 209 -28.72 24.28 -0.22
CA ALA A 209 -28.40 25.36 -1.15
C ALA A 209 -29.58 26.32 -1.39
N LYS A 210 -30.83 25.84 -1.32
CA LYS A 210 -32.05 26.65 -1.41
C LYS A 210 -32.35 27.46 -0.13
N LEU A 211 -31.91 26.98 1.04
CA LEU A 211 -32.19 27.58 2.37
C LEU A 211 -31.12 28.59 2.84
N LYS A 212 -30.62 29.45 1.94
CA LYS A 212 -29.54 30.40 2.24
C LYS A 212 -29.83 31.25 3.48
N GLY A 213 -28.99 31.11 4.52
CA GLY A 213 -28.94 32.00 5.69
C GLY A 213 -29.53 31.45 6.99
N ILE A 214 -30.24 30.31 7.01
CA ILE A 214 -30.89 29.81 8.24
C ILE A 214 -30.14 28.60 8.82
N GLN A 215 -29.69 28.70 10.07
CA GLN A 215 -29.28 27.53 10.86
C GLN A 215 -30.52 26.73 11.29
N VAL A 216 -30.94 25.78 10.46
CA VAL A 216 -32.06 24.88 10.77
C VAL A 216 -31.55 23.64 11.52
N PRO A 217 -32.13 23.25 12.68
CA PRO A 217 -31.78 22.01 13.36
C PRO A 217 -32.03 20.76 12.50
N ASP A 218 -31.13 19.78 12.62
CA ASP A 218 -31.09 18.52 11.87
C ASP A 218 -32.45 17.77 11.79
N GLN A 219 -33.26 17.86 12.84
CA GLN A 219 -34.55 17.18 12.94
C GLN A 219 -35.62 17.68 11.93
N ARG A 220 -35.50 18.89 11.36
CA ARG A 220 -36.48 19.41 10.39
C ARG A 220 -36.23 18.98 8.94
N PHE A 221 -35.09 18.36 8.62
CA PHE A 221 -34.74 18.02 7.24
C PHE A 221 -35.58 16.88 6.63
N THR A 222 -36.08 15.95 7.45
CA THR A 222 -36.94 14.84 6.99
C THR A 222 -38.18 15.32 6.24
N HIS A 223 -38.75 16.45 6.66
CA HIS A 223 -39.98 17.01 6.10
C HIS A 223 -39.76 17.74 4.75
N ASN A 224 -38.51 18.07 4.40
CA ASN A 224 -38.16 18.83 3.19
C ASN A 224 -37.71 17.95 2.01
N LEU A 225 -37.45 16.66 2.22
CA LEU A 225 -37.10 15.69 1.17
C LEU A 225 -38.20 15.52 0.09
N CYS A 226 -39.42 15.98 0.39
CA CYS A 226 -40.63 15.89 -0.43
C CYS A 226 -40.76 16.97 -1.52
N ASN A 227 -40.11 18.13 -1.36
CA ASN A 227 -40.42 19.33 -2.15
C ASN A 227 -39.65 19.41 -3.49
N GLY A 228 -39.74 18.34 -4.29
CA GLY A 228 -39.28 18.29 -5.69
C GLY A 228 -40.45 18.22 -6.68
N ASP A 229 -40.16 18.28 -7.98
CA ASP A 229 -41.16 18.18 -9.04
C ASP A 229 -41.82 16.79 -9.04
N LYS A 230 -43.07 16.74 -8.56
CA LYS A 230 -43.79 15.49 -8.25
C LYS A 230 -43.77 14.46 -9.39
N GLU A 231 -43.86 14.92 -10.62
CA GLU A 231 -43.96 14.09 -11.82
C GLU A 231 -42.64 13.35 -12.11
N SER A 232 -41.51 14.07 -12.22
CA SER A 232 -40.20 13.47 -12.49
C SER A 232 -39.73 12.55 -11.35
N THR A 233 -40.04 12.92 -10.10
CA THR A 233 -39.68 12.09 -8.93
C THR A 233 -40.44 10.77 -8.89
N SER A 234 -41.73 10.76 -9.27
CA SER A 234 -42.57 9.54 -9.22
C SER A 234 -42.06 8.43 -10.16
N LYS A 235 -41.46 8.81 -11.29
CA LYS A 235 -40.92 7.87 -12.28
C LYS A 235 -39.64 7.20 -11.80
N LEU A 236 -38.73 7.96 -11.19
CA LEU A 236 -37.50 7.42 -10.59
C LEU A 236 -37.83 6.47 -9.42
N ASP A 237 -38.79 6.85 -8.58
CA ASP A 237 -39.24 6.02 -7.46
C ASP A 237 -39.80 4.67 -7.94
N THR A 238 -40.58 4.70 -9.03
CA THR A 238 -41.16 3.49 -9.64
C THR A 238 -40.09 2.56 -10.21
N ASP A 239 -39.06 3.10 -10.86
CA ASP A 239 -37.90 2.33 -11.35
C ASP A 239 -37.15 1.64 -10.19
N ILE A 240 -36.74 2.42 -9.18
CA ILE A 240 -36.04 1.94 -7.98
C ILE A 240 -36.86 0.84 -7.29
N LYS A 241 -38.18 1.02 -7.12
CA LYS A 241 -39.06 0.01 -6.51
C LYS A 241 -39.13 -1.28 -7.31
N SER A 242 -39.14 -1.20 -8.64
CA SER A 242 -39.17 -2.38 -9.52
C SER A 242 -37.86 -3.17 -9.48
N ARG A 243 -36.72 -2.48 -9.51
CA ARG A 243 -35.37 -3.06 -9.44
C ARG A 243 -35.11 -3.68 -8.07
N LEU A 244 -35.51 -3.00 -6.99
CA LEU A 244 -35.42 -3.53 -5.62
C LEU A 244 -36.21 -4.83 -5.47
N LYS A 245 -37.46 -4.86 -5.97
CA LYS A 245 -38.29 -6.07 -5.96
C LYS A 245 -37.61 -7.23 -6.69
N MET A 246 -37.10 -6.99 -7.90
CA MET A 246 -36.39 -8.00 -8.69
C MET A 246 -35.14 -8.56 -7.97
N ILE A 247 -34.37 -7.70 -7.30
CA ILE A 247 -33.19 -8.10 -6.53
C ILE A 247 -33.59 -8.95 -5.31
N VAL A 248 -34.63 -8.53 -4.57
CA VAL A 248 -35.17 -9.31 -3.45
C VAL A 248 -35.64 -10.69 -3.92
N GLU A 249 -36.40 -10.77 -5.01
CA GLU A 249 -36.91 -12.04 -5.55
C GLU A 249 -35.79 -12.97 -6.07
N ARG A 250 -34.71 -12.41 -6.66
CA ARG A 250 -33.51 -13.17 -7.03
C ARG A 250 -32.76 -13.72 -5.81
N LEU A 251 -32.62 -12.92 -4.76
CA LEU A 251 -31.96 -13.33 -3.51
C LEU A 251 -32.82 -14.34 -2.71
N GLU A 252 -34.15 -14.21 -2.71
CA GLU A 252 -35.08 -15.19 -2.11
C GLU A 252 -34.96 -16.55 -2.81
N CYS A 253 -34.90 -16.56 -4.15
CA CYS A 253 -34.68 -17.77 -4.93
C CYS A 253 -33.35 -18.47 -4.55
N LEU A 254 -32.26 -17.71 -4.41
CA LEU A 254 -30.96 -18.24 -3.97
C LEU A 254 -30.99 -18.73 -2.52
N ALA A 255 -31.65 -18.00 -1.61
CA ALA A 255 -31.78 -18.41 -0.21
C ALA A 255 -32.54 -19.75 -0.07
N ASN A 256 -33.61 -19.94 -0.84
CA ASN A 256 -34.40 -21.18 -0.85
C ASN A 256 -33.62 -22.38 -1.42
N GLN A 257 -32.59 -22.16 -2.24
CA GLN A 257 -31.73 -23.24 -2.76
C GLN A 257 -30.75 -23.80 -1.72
N ARG A 258 -30.55 -23.13 -0.58
CA ARG A 258 -29.61 -23.57 0.48
C ARG A 258 -29.93 -24.98 1.02
N ASP A 259 -31.22 -25.34 1.06
CA ASP A 259 -31.69 -26.59 1.66
C ASP A 259 -31.45 -27.76 0.68
N LEU A 260 -31.64 -27.52 -0.63
CA LEU A 260 -31.21 -28.43 -1.71
C LEU A 260 -29.68 -28.63 -1.73
N LEU A 261 -28.92 -27.63 -1.28
CA LEU A 261 -27.46 -27.66 -1.17
C LEU A 261 -26.94 -28.12 0.21
N ASN A 262 -27.83 -28.48 1.15
CA ASN A 262 -27.53 -29.06 2.47
C ASN A 262 -26.58 -28.21 3.37
N LEU A 263 -26.90 -26.94 3.63
CA LEU A 263 -26.04 -26.00 4.38
C LEU A 263 -26.34 -25.89 5.92
N LYS A 264 -25.36 -25.52 6.78
CA LYS A 264 -25.41 -25.61 8.29
C LYS A 264 -24.69 -24.49 9.12
N GLY A 265 -24.87 -24.47 10.46
CA GLY A 265 -24.29 -23.53 11.49
C GLY A 265 -23.65 -24.18 12.75
N SER A 266 -23.24 -23.43 13.81
CA SER A 266 -22.23 -23.87 14.84
C SER A 266 -22.25 -23.26 16.30
N GLU A 267 -21.70 -23.96 17.33
CA GLU A 267 -21.62 -23.59 18.80
C GLU A 267 -20.30 -24.05 19.57
N ARG A 268 -20.10 -23.80 20.91
CA ARG A 268 -18.87 -24.09 21.77
C ARG A 268 -19.10 -24.13 23.33
N GLU A 269 -18.31 -24.88 24.16
CA GLU A 269 -17.96 -24.60 25.63
C GLU A 269 -16.79 -25.45 26.31
N LYS A 270 -16.57 -25.41 27.68
CA LYS A 270 -15.31 -25.78 28.51
C LYS A 270 -15.59 -25.96 30.08
N PRO A 271 -14.70 -26.19 31.13
CA PRO A 271 -13.28 -26.70 31.35
C PRO A 271 -13.01 -27.73 32.59
N PRO A 272 -12.21 -27.60 33.74
CA PRO A 272 -11.45 -28.75 34.44
C PRO A 272 -11.35 -28.89 36.04
N PRO A 273 -10.59 -29.87 36.66
CA PRO A 273 -10.42 -30.15 38.15
C PRO A 273 -8.99 -30.09 38.86
N MET A 274 -8.57 -31.06 39.76
CA MET A 274 -7.75 -30.90 41.05
C MET A 274 -6.17 -31.19 41.10
N LEU A 275 -5.55 -31.61 42.25
CA LEU A 275 -4.14 -31.28 42.71
C LEU A 275 -3.12 -32.45 43.12
N PRO A 276 -1.76 -32.21 43.29
CA PRO A 276 -0.65 -33.22 43.34
C PRO A 276 0.28 -33.31 44.61
N THR A 277 1.38 -34.11 44.59
CA THR A 277 2.36 -34.35 45.71
C THR A 277 3.87 -34.01 45.43
N THR A 278 4.80 -34.21 46.38
CA THR A 278 6.20 -33.66 46.39
C THR A 278 7.36 -34.64 46.71
N SER A 279 8.61 -34.14 46.79
CA SER A 279 9.89 -34.87 46.96
C SER A 279 10.49 -34.89 48.37
N LEU A 280 9.92 -34.13 49.32
CA LEU A 280 10.48 -33.96 50.67
C LEU A 280 10.04 -35.09 51.61
N VAL A 281 10.93 -35.52 52.51
CA VAL A 281 10.68 -36.56 53.53
C VAL A 281 11.34 -36.19 54.86
N ASN A 282 10.73 -36.58 55.98
CA ASN A 282 11.33 -36.49 57.30
C ASN A 282 12.09 -37.80 57.60
N GLU A 283 13.42 -37.77 57.54
CA GLU A 283 14.24 -39.00 57.68
C GLU A 283 14.14 -39.62 59.09
N PHE A 284 13.79 -38.83 60.12
CA PHE A 284 13.66 -39.28 61.51
C PHE A 284 12.40 -40.12 61.80
N GLU A 285 11.45 -40.21 60.86
CA GLU A 285 10.20 -40.96 61.02
C GLU A 285 10.20 -42.34 60.33
N VAL A 286 11.32 -42.74 59.70
CA VAL A 286 11.41 -43.99 58.95
C VAL A 286 12.25 -45.03 59.71
N PHE A 287 11.68 -46.24 59.85
CA PHE A 287 12.28 -47.33 60.63
C PHE A 287 12.40 -48.60 59.78
N GLY A 288 13.52 -49.32 59.92
CA GLY A 288 13.67 -50.70 59.42
C GLY A 288 13.70 -50.84 57.90
N ARG A 289 14.26 -49.87 57.18
CA ARG A 289 14.42 -49.88 55.70
C ARG A 289 15.88 -49.77 55.24
N ASP A 290 16.81 -49.86 56.18
CA ASP A 290 18.24 -49.64 55.98
C ASP A 290 18.87 -50.70 55.08
N SER A 291 18.43 -51.96 55.19
CA SER A 291 18.81 -53.04 54.26
C SER A 291 18.44 -52.72 52.82
N ASP A 292 17.18 -52.36 52.61
CA ASP A 292 16.58 -52.14 51.29
C ASP A 292 17.23 -50.91 50.63
N LYS A 293 17.48 -49.87 51.43
CA LYS A 293 18.18 -48.66 51.01
C LYS A 293 19.63 -48.99 50.58
N GLU A 294 20.34 -49.78 51.36
CA GLU A 294 21.77 -50.07 51.14
C GLU A 294 22.00 -51.05 49.97
N GLU A 295 21.07 -51.97 49.71
CA GLU A 295 21.10 -52.82 48.51
C GLU A 295 20.80 -52.01 47.24
N LEU A 296 19.79 -51.13 47.27
CA LEU A 296 19.45 -50.28 46.13
C LEU A 296 20.53 -49.22 45.82
N ILE A 297 21.25 -48.72 46.83
CA ILE A 297 22.40 -47.82 46.60
C ILE A 297 23.58 -48.55 45.92
N LYS A 298 23.85 -49.81 46.27
CA LYS A 298 24.85 -50.62 45.54
C LYS A 298 24.44 -50.83 44.08
N PHE A 299 23.14 -51.00 43.81
CA PHE A 299 22.61 -51.12 42.45
C PHE A 299 22.67 -49.82 41.64
N LEU A 300 22.52 -48.66 42.30
CA LEU A 300 22.63 -47.33 41.69
C LEU A 300 24.08 -46.92 41.35
N LEU A 301 25.07 -47.50 42.02
CA LEU A 301 26.48 -47.08 41.98
C LEU A 301 27.44 -48.15 41.42
N ALA A 302 26.92 -49.13 40.68
CA ALA A 302 27.72 -50.20 40.07
C ALA A 302 28.05 -49.91 38.59
N ASP A 303 29.33 -49.92 38.24
CA ASP A 303 29.79 -49.76 36.85
C ASP A 303 29.32 -50.92 35.95
N SER A 304 28.49 -50.62 34.96
CA SER A 304 27.96 -51.63 34.03
C SER A 304 28.74 -51.66 32.70
N PRO A 305 29.43 -52.75 32.33
CA PRO A 305 30.35 -52.79 31.18
C PRO A 305 29.64 -53.11 29.84
N GLN A 306 28.48 -52.51 29.57
CA GLN A 306 27.78 -52.63 28.28
C GLN A 306 27.42 -51.25 27.73
N GLU A 307 27.89 -50.95 26.53
CA GLU A 307 27.66 -49.67 25.87
C GLU A 307 26.16 -49.41 25.64
N ASN A 308 25.73 -48.17 25.93
CA ASN A 308 24.45 -47.59 25.54
C ASN A 308 23.17 -48.22 26.12
N LYS A 309 23.15 -48.57 27.42
CA LYS A 309 21.89 -48.82 28.17
C LYS A 309 21.85 -48.03 29.48
N ILE A 310 20.70 -47.38 29.73
CA ILE A 310 20.42 -46.65 30.98
C ILE A 310 19.90 -47.65 32.02
N PRO A 311 20.43 -47.68 33.26
CA PRO A 311 19.93 -48.53 34.32
C PRO A 311 18.53 -48.07 34.80
N LEU A 312 17.64 -49.03 35.06
CA LEU A 312 16.27 -48.79 35.52
C LEU A 312 15.98 -49.58 36.79
N ILE A 313 15.45 -48.91 37.81
CA ILE A 313 15.06 -49.50 39.09
C ILE A 313 13.56 -49.26 39.31
N ALA A 314 12.82 -50.30 39.72
CA ALA A 314 11.38 -50.23 39.96
C ALA A 314 11.03 -50.67 41.39
N ILE A 315 10.41 -49.78 42.17
CA ILE A 315 9.95 -50.05 43.54
C ILE A 315 8.45 -50.34 43.49
N VAL A 316 8.07 -51.62 43.68
CA VAL A 316 6.69 -52.12 43.48
C VAL A 316 6.11 -52.64 44.80
N GLY A 317 4.79 -52.49 44.97
CA GLY A 317 4.07 -52.87 46.20
C GLY A 317 2.71 -52.17 46.33
N ILE A 318 1.93 -52.54 47.33
CA ILE A 318 0.55 -52.05 47.55
C ILE A 318 0.48 -50.54 47.92
N GLY A 319 -0.73 -49.98 47.93
CA GLY A 319 -0.96 -48.60 48.41
C GLY A 319 -0.51 -48.42 49.87
N GLY A 320 -0.04 -47.23 50.23
CA GLY A 320 0.37 -46.90 51.60
C GLY A 320 1.67 -47.53 52.12
N VAL A 321 2.24 -48.56 51.47
CA VAL A 321 3.39 -49.36 52.00
C VAL A 321 4.76 -48.65 52.04
N GLY A 322 4.79 -47.31 51.92
CA GLY A 322 6.02 -46.51 52.02
C GLY A 322 6.88 -46.43 50.75
N LYS A 323 6.38 -46.83 49.56
CA LYS A 323 7.15 -46.79 48.30
C LYS A 323 7.77 -45.42 48.00
N THR A 324 6.94 -44.37 48.07
CA THR A 324 7.36 -42.98 47.81
C THR A 324 8.40 -42.55 48.83
N THR A 325 8.20 -42.89 50.10
CA THR A 325 9.13 -42.64 51.22
C THR A 325 10.50 -43.29 50.96
N LEU A 326 10.53 -44.55 50.53
CA LEU A 326 11.78 -45.26 50.19
C LEU A 326 12.50 -44.61 49.00
N ALA A 327 11.76 -44.20 47.97
CA ALA A 327 12.32 -43.45 46.85
C ALA A 327 12.87 -42.07 47.28
N GLN A 328 12.19 -41.36 48.18
CA GLN A 328 12.66 -40.07 48.74
C GLN A 328 13.96 -40.24 49.55
N LEU A 329 14.11 -41.32 50.31
CA LEU A 329 15.32 -41.64 51.08
C LEU A 329 16.52 -42.00 50.20
N LEU A 330 16.29 -42.66 49.05
CA LEU A 330 17.32 -42.96 48.06
C LEU A 330 17.75 -41.69 47.32
N TYR A 331 16.78 -40.88 46.88
CA TYR A 331 17.02 -39.59 46.23
C TYR A 331 17.78 -38.59 47.11
N ASN A 332 17.65 -38.73 48.44
CA ASN A 332 18.28 -37.86 49.43
C ASN A 332 19.56 -38.41 50.07
N ASP A 333 19.99 -39.64 49.79
CA ASP A 333 21.24 -40.17 50.36
C ASP A 333 22.47 -39.35 49.91
N SER A 334 23.42 -39.15 50.82
CA SER A 334 24.62 -38.33 50.56
C SER A 334 25.51 -38.91 49.44
N ARG A 335 25.55 -40.23 49.27
CA ARG A 335 26.35 -40.90 48.23
C ARG A 335 25.72 -40.71 46.85
N VAL A 336 24.40 -40.85 46.76
CA VAL A 336 23.62 -40.58 45.54
C VAL A 336 23.70 -39.09 45.18
N LYS A 337 23.66 -38.19 46.18
CA LYS A 337 23.87 -36.74 46.00
C LYS A 337 25.28 -36.39 45.47
N GLN A 338 26.30 -37.18 45.79
CA GLN A 338 27.68 -36.96 45.32
C GLN A 338 27.98 -37.61 43.96
N SER A 339 27.31 -38.72 43.63
CA SER A 339 27.57 -39.49 42.40
C SER A 339 26.78 -39.00 41.18
N PHE A 340 25.68 -38.26 41.40
CA PHE A 340 24.83 -37.72 40.33
C PHE A 340 24.73 -36.20 40.43
N GLU A 341 25.44 -35.52 39.52
CA GLU A 341 25.50 -34.05 39.37
C GLU A 341 24.10 -33.43 39.19
N LEU A 342 23.27 -34.05 38.35
CA LEU A 342 21.91 -33.61 38.03
C LEU A 342 20.90 -34.67 38.48
N ARG A 343 19.88 -34.26 39.24
CA ARG A 343 18.83 -35.13 39.81
C ARG A 343 17.50 -34.39 39.79
N ALA A 344 16.44 -35.07 39.36
CA ALA A 344 15.08 -34.52 39.25
C ALA A 344 14.04 -35.43 39.92
N TRP A 345 12.96 -34.82 40.42
CA TRP A 345 11.82 -35.55 41.00
C TRP A 345 10.51 -35.12 40.34
N ALA A 346 9.77 -36.08 39.78
CA ALA A 346 8.48 -35.84 39.15
C ALA A 346 7.39 -36.74 39.77
N TYR A 347 6.27 -36.12 40.16
CA TYR A 347 5.06 -36.84 40.55
C TYR A 347 4.17 -37.08 39.31
N VAL A 348 3.65 -38.30 39.19
CA VAL A 348 2.77 -38.74 38.11
C VAL A 348 1.45 -39.21 38.73
N SER A 349 0.35 -38.58 38.33
CA SER A 349 -1.03 -38.90 38.73
C SER A 349 -1.71 -39.83 37.71
N GLU A 350 -2.88 -40.39 38.06
CA GLU A 350 -3.65 -41.28 37.17
C GLU A 350 -4.05 -40.58 35.86
N GLU A 351 -4.59 -39.35 35.96
CA GLU A 351 -4.52 -38.38 34.86
C GLU A 351 -3.15 -37.67 34.94
N PHE A 352 -2.25 -37.97 34.00
CA PHE A 352 -0.96 -37.30 33.90
C PHE A 352 -0.86 -36.41 32.66
N ASN A 353 -0.22 -35.25 32.81
CA ASN A 353 0.09 -34.36 31.70
C ASN A 353 1.60 -34.42 31.42
N VAL A 354 1.96 -34.90 30.23
CA VAL A 354 3.35 -35.07 29.81
C VAL A 354 4.10 -33.73 29.79
N SER A 355 3.50 -32.63 29.33
CA SER A 355 4.19 -31.33 29.32
C SER A 355 4.44 -30.79 30.73
N LYS A 356 3.57 -31.09 31.71
CA LYS A 356 3.81 -30.78 33.12
C LYS A 356 4.99 -31.59 33.68
N ILE A 357 5.05 -32.89 33.41
CA ILE A 357 6.14 -33.78 33.87
C ILE A 357 7.47 -33.38 33.23
N THR A 358 7.49 -33.23 31.90
CA THR A 358 8.68 -32.79 31.15
C THR A 358 9.15 -31.40 31.58
N ARG A 359 8.22 -30.47 31.88
CA ARG A 359 8.57 -29.17 32.46
C ARG A 359 9.23 -29.31 33.84
N THR A 360 8.61 -30.05 34.76
CA THR A 360 9.19 -30.27 36.10
C THR A 360 10.55 -30.96 36.04
N ILE A 361 10.76 -31.88 35.11
CA ILE A 361 12.08 -32.50 34.87
C ILE A 361 13.06 -31.48 34.29
N TYR A 362 12.69 -30.70 33.27
CA TYR A 362 13.53 -29.65 32.68
C TYR A 362 13.97 -28.64 33.75
N GLU A 363 13.03 -28.03 34.46
CA GLU A 363 13.27 -26.99 35.47
C GLU A 363 14.13 -27.53 36.63
N SER A 364 13.97 -28.80 37.01
CA SER A 364 14.81 -29.47 38.02
C SER A 364 16.26 -29.74 37.57
N VAL A 365 16.54 -29.67 36.27
CA VAL A 365 17.84 -30.01 35.66
C VAL A 365 18.55 -28.79 35.09
N SER A 366 17.82 -27.81 34.54
CA SER A 366 18.36 -26.57 33.97
C SER A 366 18.45 -25.41 34.95
N SER A 367 17.58 -25.37 35.97
CA SER A 367 17.32 -24.18 36.79
C SER A 367 16.80 -22.95 36.02
N GLU A 368 16.23 -23.14 34.81
CA GLU A 368 15.69 -22.08 33.95
C GLU A 368 14.16 -22.21 33.72
N ASP A 369 13.45 -21.09 33.75
CA ASP A 369 11.99 -21.00 33.54
C ASP A 369 11.57 -21.37 32.11
N CYS A 370 10.72 -22.40 31.96
CA CYS A 370 10.23 -22.83 30.65
C CYS A 370 8.98 -22.03 30.20
N HIS A 371 9.18 -20.98 29.39
CA HIS A 371 8.08 -20.15 28.87
C HIS A 371 7.12 -20.87 27.88
N VAL A 372 7.48 -22.04 27.34
CA VAL A 372 6.60 -22.81 26.45
C VAL A 372 5.60 -23.59 27.29
N LYS A 373 4.33 -23.18 27.24
CA LYS A 373 3.26 -23.74 28.07
C LYS A 373 2.74 -25.09 27.60
N ASP A 374 2.94 -25.42 26.32
CA ASP A 374 2.36 -26.59 25.66
C ASP A 374 3.35 -27.20 24.66
N LEU A 375 3.55 -28.53 24.74
CA LEU A 375 4.40 -29.28 23.82
C LEU A 375 3.66 -29.66 22.53
N ASP A 376 2.32 -29.79 22.58
CA ASP A 376 1.52 -30.15 21.42
C ASP A 376 1.58 -29.02 20.37
N VAL A 377 1.60 -27.76 20.81
CA VAL A 377 1.82 -26.59 19.93
C VAL A 377 3.19 -26.63 19.24
N LEU A 378 4.25 -27.11 19.91
CA LEU A 378 5.55 -27.29 19.26
C LEU A 378 5.54 -28.44 18.23
N GLN A 379 4.86 -29.55 18.55
CA GLN A 379 4.71 -30.68 17.64
C GLN A 379 3.89 -30.27 16.40
N ILE A 380 2.71 -29.68 16.60
CA ILE A 380 1.86 -29.13 15.52
C ILE A 380 2.62 -28.07 14.73
N GLY A 381 3.40 -27.20 15.39
CA GLY A 381 4.28 -26.24 14.74
C GLY A 381 5.32 -26.90 13.83
N SER A 382 5.99 -27.95 14.31
CA SER A 382 6.93 -28.77 13.52
C SER A 382 6.24 -29.46 12.34
N ASP A 383 5.02 -29.96 12.52
CA ASP A 383 4.23 -30.60 11.47
C ASP A 383 3.77 -29.60 10.39
N ILE A 384 3.36 -28.39 10.79
CA ILE A 384 3.05 -27.29 9.86
C ILE A 384 4.32 -26.83 9.12
N VAL A 385 5.46 -26.66 9.81
CA VAL A 385 6.75 -26.32 9.20
C VAL A 385 7.17 -27.36 8.16
N ARG A 386 6.90 -28.65 8.42
CA ARG A 386 7.15 -29.76 7.48
C ARG A 386 6.25 -29.67 6.25
N LYS A 387 4.95 -29.34 6.42
CA LYS A 387 4.02 -29.07 5.29
C LYS A 387 4.42 -27.84 4.45
N CYS A 388 5.18 -26.90 5.00
CA CYS A 388 5.72 -25.74 4.28
C CYS A 388 6.94 -26.05 3.39
N SER A 389 7.48 -27.28 3.40
CA SER A 389 8.56 -27.75 2.52
C SER A 389 9.80 -26.86 2.47
N GLY A 390 10.13 -26.19 3.58
CA GLY A 390 11.29 -25.30 3.70
C GLY A 390 11.20 -23.95 2.96
N LEU A 391 10.06 -23.62 2.33
CA LEU A 391 9.92 -22.40 1.53
C LEU A 391 9.83 -21.14 2.45
N PRO A 392 10.77 -20.18 2.38
CA PRO A 392 10.83 -19.07 3.36
C PRO A 392 9.57 -18.20 3.39
N LEU A 393 8.96 -17.92 2.24
CA LEU A 393 7.69 -17.18 2.18
C LEU A 393 6.55 -17.95 2.85
N ALA A 394 6.47 -19.27 2.63
CA ALA A 394 5.44 -20.11 3.25
C ALA A 394 5.59 -20.10 4.78
N LEU A 395 6.81 -20.34 5.28
CA LEU A 395 7.14 -20.31 6.70
C LEU A 395 6.83 -18.93 7.32
N LYS A 396 7.23 -17.83 6.67
CA LYS A 396 6.96 -16.47 7.15
C LYS A 396 5.46 -16.19 7.23
N THR A 397 4.71 -16.43 6.15
CA THR A 397 3.28 -16.12 6.07
C THR A 397 2.46 -16.97 7.05
N LEU A 398 2.77 -18.26 7.23
CA LEU A 398 2.10 -19.08 8.26
C LEU A 398 2.53 -18.70 9.68
N GLY A 399 3.80 -18.37 9.92
CA GLY A 399 4.26 -17.84 11.20
C GLY A 399 3.52 -16.56 11.59
N CYS A 400 3.36 -15.61 10.66
CA CYS A 400 2.57 -14.39 10.88
C CYS A 400 1.08 -14.67 11.16
N LEU A 401 0.47 -15.68 10.52
CA LEU A 401 -0.89 -16.10 10.85
C LEU A 401 -0.96 -16.67 12.28
N LEU A 402 -0.10 -17.62 12.59
CA LEU A 402 -0.10 -18.38 13.84
C LEU A 402 0.32 -17.53 15.05
N HIS A 403 1.08 -16.46 14.84
CA HIS A 403 1.37 -15.45 15.88
C HIS A 403 0.09 -14.81 16.47
N SER A 404 -1.01 -14.76 15.70
CA SER A 404 -2.31 -14.29 16.19
C SER A 404 -3.15 -15.36 16.92
N LYS A 405 -2.59 -16.55 17.17
CA LYS A 405 -3.34 -17.75 17.60
C LYS A 405 -2.78 -18.37 18.87
N VAL A 406 -3.55 -18.25 19.95
CA VAL A 406 -3.15 -18.68 21.30
C VAL A 406 -3.77 -20.03 21.70
N GLU A 407 -4.93 -20.41 21.15
CA GLU A 407 -5.53 -21.73 21.41
C GLU A 407 -4.92 -22.81 20.48
N GLU A 408 -4.40 -23.89 21.08
CA GLU A 408 -3.84 -25.06 20.38
C GLU A 408 -4.84 -25.71 19.38
N LYS A 409 -6.14 -25.67 19.71
CA LYS A 409 -7.24 -26.07 18.81
C LYS A 409 -7.30 -25.28 17.50
N GLU A 410 -6.84 -24.01 17.48
CA GLU A 410 -6.75 -23.23 16.24
C GLU A 410 -5.55 -23.64 15.38
N TRP A 411 -4.45 -24.06 16.01
CA TRP A 411 -3.28 -24.60 15.30
C TRP A 411 -3.61 -25.97 14.67
N ARG A 412 -4.28 -26.88 15.41
CA ARG A 412 -4.80 -28.15 14.84
C ARG A 412 -5.70 -27.90 13.63
N ARG A 413 -6.67 -26.98 13.73
CA ARG A 413 -7.55 -26.61 12.60
C ARG A 413 -6.78 -26.17 11.34
N ILE A 414 -5.62 -25.54 11.50
CA ILE A 414 -4.75 -25.15 10.38
C ILE A 414 -3.97 -26.35 9.84
N LEU A 415 -3.46 -27.23 10.70
CA LEU A 415 -2.77 -28.48 10.29
C LEU A 415 -3.70 -29.45 9.54
N ASP A 416 -4.93 -29.62 10.03
CA ASP A 416 -5.92 -30.61 9.56
C ASP A 416 -6.77 -30.10 8.37
N SER A 417 -6.46 -28.92 7.84
CA SER A 417 -7.27 -28.28 6.80
C SER A 417 -7.11 -28.95 5.43
N LYS A 418 -8.24 -29.33 4.82
CA LYS A 418 -8.34 -29.87 3.44
C LYS A 418 -7.73 -28.96 2.36
N ILE A 419 -7.39 -27.72 2.69
CA ILE A 419 -6.69 -26.78 1.80
C ILE A 419 -5.27 -27.27 1.47
N TRP A 420 -4.65 -28.08 2.33
CA TRP A 420 -3.35 -28.72 2.07
C TRP A 420 -3.38 -29.70 0.89
N ASP A 421 -4.50 -30.38 0.67
CA ASP A 421 -4.61 -31.54 -0.24
C ASP A 421 -5.08 -31.15 -1.65
N LEU A 422 -5.14 -29.84 -1.94
CA LEU A 422 -5.64 -29.30 -3.19
C LEU A 422 -4.59 -29.35 -4.31
N PRO A 423 -4.97 -29.72 -5.55
CA PRO A 423 -4.08 -29.61 -6.71
C PRO A 423 -3.56 -28.18 -6.93
N ASN A 424 -2.37 -28.10 -7.53
CA ASN A 424 -1.66 -26.84 -7.84
C ASN A 424 -1.68 -26.52 -9.35
N ASP A 425 -2.41 -27.32 -10.13
CA ASP A 425 -2.12 -27.69 -11.52
C ASP A 425 -2.29 -26.56 -12.56
N LYS A 426 -2.56 -25.32 -12.12
CA LYS A 426 -2.71 -24.12 -12.96
C LYS A 426 -2.06 -22.86 -12.40
N SER A 427 -1.42 -22.92 -11.22
CA SER A 427 -0.90 -21.72 -10.55
C SER A 427 0.17 -22.07 -9.52
N SER A 428 1.26 -21.31 -9.45
CA SER A 428 2.34 -21.41 -8.45
C SER A 428 1.93 -21.06 -7.00
N ILE A 429 0.64 -20.91 -6.72
CA ILE A 429 0.09 -20.55 -5.42
C ILE A 429 0.21 -21.73 -4.45
N LEU A 430 1.03 -21.56 -3.41
CA LEU A 430 1.22 -22.58 -2.37
C LEU A 430 -0.06 -22.73 -1.52
N PRO A 431 -0.43 -23.95 -1.08
CA PRO A 431 -1.53 -24.18 -0.12
C PRO A 431 -1.44 -23.31 1.14
N THR A 432 -0.22 -23.08 1.64
CA THR A 432 0.10 -22.12 2.70
C THR A 432 -0.47 -20.72 2.49
N LEU A 433 -0.40 -20.18 1.27
CA LEU A 433 -0.89 -18.85 0.95
C LEU A 433 -2.43 -18.83 0.91
N ARG A 434 -3.04 -19.90 0.38
CA ARG A 434 -4.51 -20.12 0.43
C ARG A 434 -5.01 -20.15 1.88
N LEU A 435 -4.30 -20.85 2.77
CA LEU A 435 -4.59 -20.90 4.23
C LEU A 435 -4.49 -19.54 4.92
N SER A 436 -3.45 -18.76 4.61
CA SER A 436 -3.27 -17.42 5.20
C SER A 436 -4.43 -16.49 4.89
N TYR A 437 -4.88 -16.46 3.63
CA TYR A 437 -6.07 -15.71 3.26
C TYR A 437 -7.35 -16.31 3.88
N TYR A 438 -7.47 -17.64 3.92
CA TYR A 438 -8.66 -18.27 4.53
C TYR A 438 -8.86 -17.82 5.98
N HIS A 439 -7.78 -17.66 6.75
CA HIS A 439 -7.78 -17.12 8.12
C HIS A 439 -7.51 -15.59 8.24
N LEU A 440 -7.63 -14.84 7.14
CA LEU A 440 -7.65 -13.37 7.16
C LEU A 440 -9.03 -12.86 7.68
N PRO A 441 -9.12 -11.74 8.41
CA PRO A 441 -10.40 -11.13 8.76
C PRO A 441 -11.21 -10.76 7.52
N SER A 442 -12.54 -10.92 7.59
CA SER A 442 -13.43 -10.74 6.42
C SER A 442 -13.28 -9.36 5.76
N HIS A 443 -13.21 -8.28 6.53
CA HIS A 443 -13.06 -6.92 6.01
C HIS A 443 -11.75 -6.71 5.21
N LEU A 444 -10.66 -7.40 5.55
CA LEU A 444 -9.40 -7.31 4.79
C LEU A 444 -9.42 -8.14 3.50
N LYS A 445 -10.32 -9.13 3.37
CA LYS A 445 -10.38 -10.01 2.19
C LYS A 445 -10.74 -9.26 0.91
N GLN A 446 -11.57 -8.22 1.01
CA GLN A 446 -11.92 -7.35 -0.11
C GLN A 446 -10.75 -6.44 -0.49
N CYS A 447 -10.15 -5.77 0.49
CA CYS A 447 -8.95 -4.95 0.32
C CYS A 447 -7.83 -5.73 -0.39
N PHE A 448 -7.57 -6.97 0.05
CA PHE A 448 -6.58 -7.86 -0.57
C PHE A 448 -6.97 -8.30 -1.99
N ALA A 449 -8.20 -8.77 -2.20
CA ALA A 449 -8.64 -9.24 -3.52
C ALA A 449 -8.67 -8.11 -4.57
N TYR A 450 -8.97 -6.89 -4.16
CA TYR A 450 -8.89 -5.70 -5.01
C TYR A 450 -7.46 -5.43 -5.52
N CYS A 451 -6.43 -5.73 -4.72
CA CYS A 451 -5.04 -5.57 -5.15
C CYS A 451 -4.61 -6.49 -6.32
N SER A 452 -5.46 -7.44 -6.74
CA SER A 452 -5.26 -8.24 -7.96
C SER A 452 -5.19 -7.43 -9.25
N ILE A 453 -5.74 -6.20 -9.27
CA ILE A 453 -5.69 -5.30 -10.43
C ILE A 453 -4.25 -4.84 -10.75
N PHE A 454 -3.35 -4.85 -9.75
CA PHE A 454 -1.96 -4.46 -9.97
C PHE A 454 -1.15 -5.61 -10.58
N PRO A 455 -0.27 -5.34 -11.56
CA PRO A 455 0.59 -6.37 -12.15
C PRO A 455 1.67 -6.82 -11.17
N LYS A 456 2.35 -7.93 -11.51
CA LYS A 456 3.46 -8.48 -10.72
C LYS A 456 4.61 -7.48 -10.63
N GLY A 457 5.28 -7.44 -9.47
CA GLY A 457 6.33 -6.47 -9.17
C GLY A 457 5.89 -4.99 -9.06
N TYR A 458 4.61 -4.64 -9.22
CA TYR A 458 4.16 -3.24 -9.19
C TYR A 458 4.38 -2.58 -7.82
N GLU A 459 5.00 -1.40 -7.83
CA GLU A 459 5.22 -0.57 -6.65
C GLU A 459 4.03 0.38 -6.42
N PHE A 460 3.44 0.34 -5.24
CA PHE A 460 2.33 1.22 -4.84
C PHE A 460 2.62 1.96 -3.53
N GLU A 461 2.05 3.16 -3.41
CA GLU A 461 2.04 3.95 -2.19
C GLU A 461 0.90 3.51 -1.28
N LYS A 462 1.15 3.48 0.04
CA LYS A 462 0.16 3.08 1.05
C LYS A 462 -1.07 4.00 1.01
N GLU A 463 -0.82 5.30 0.98
CA GLU A 463 -1.83 6.36 0.96
C GLU A 463 -2.76 6.21 -0.24
N LYS A 464 -2.22 6.05 -1.47
CA LYS A 464 -3.04 5.82 -2.67
C LYS A 464 -3.86 4.53 -2.59
N MET A 465 -3.33 3.46 -1.99
CA MET A 465 -4.10 2.22 -1.76
C MET A 465 -5.28 2.44 -0.80
N ILE A 466 -5.08 3.17 0.31
CA ILE A 466 -6.13 3.50 1.29
C ILE A 466 -7.25 4.31 0.63
N LEU A 467 -6.90 5.31 -0.19
CA LEU A 467 -7.88 6.13 -0.91
C LEU A 467 -8.75 5.30 -1.88
N LEU A 468 -8.17 4.28 -2.53
CA LEU A 468 -8.90 3.38 -3.42
C LEU A 468 -9.87 2.45 -2.63
N TRP A 469 -9.43 1.88 -1.51
CA TRP A 469 -10.30 1.06 -0.65
C TRP A 469 -11.44 1.88 -0.01
N MET A 470 -11.17 3.14 0.35
CA MET A 470 -12.17 4.08 0.84
C MET A 470 -13.23 4.39 -0.24
N ALA A 471 -12.77 4.65 -1.48
CA ALA A 471 -13.62 4.99 -2.60
C ALA A 471 -14.53 3.83 -3.04
N GLU A 472 -14.01 2.60 -3.12
CA GLU A 472 -14.84 1.42 -3.39
C GLU A 472 -15.80 1.10 -2.22
N GLY A 473 -15.42 1.46 -0.99
CA GLY A 473 -16.24 1.29 0.22
C GLY A 473 -15.95 0.02 1.02
N PHE A 474 -14.70 -0.47 0.99
CA PHE A 474 -14.28 -1.66 1.75
C PHE A 474 -13.92 -1.36 3.21
N LEU A 475 -13.67 -0.09 3.54
CA LEU A 475 -13.36 0.35 4.90
C LEU A 475 -14.65 0.51 5.71
N GLN A 476 -14.71 -0.11 6.90
CA GLN A 476 -15.86 0.02 7.80
C GLN A 476 -16.01 1.45 8.33
N GLN A 477 -17.25 1.85 8.61
CA GLN A 477 -17.53 3.16 9.20
C GLN A 477 -16.94 3.26 10.63
N PRO A 478 -16.15 4.31 10.95
CA PRO A 478 -15.57 4.50 12.28
C PRO A 478 -16.62 4.53 13.39
N LYS A 479 -16.34 3.83 14.49
CA LYS A 479 -17.25 3.71 15.65
C LYS A 479 -16.90 4.67 16.79
N GLY A 480 -16.19 5.76 16.47
CA GLY A 480 -15.61 6.69 17.44
C GLY A 480 -15.12 7.98 16.80
N LYS A 481 -13.95 8.46 17.23
CA LYS A 481 -13.30 9.68 16.68
C LYS A 481 -12.34 9.41 15.51
N GLU A 482 -12.12 8.15 15.17
CA GLU A 482 -11.19 7.73 14.12
C GLU A 482 -11.67 8.18 12.74
N THR A 483 -10.71 8.46 11.86
CA THR A 483 -10.94 8.81 10.45
C THR A 483 -10.98 7.56 9.56
N MET A 484 -11.55 7.70 8.35
CA MET A 484 -11.53 6.62 7.34
C MET A 484 -10.08 6.23 6.97
N GLU A 485 -9.19 7.20 6.97
CA GLU A 485 -7.77 7.09 6.66
C GLU A 485 -7.03 6.28 7.74
N GLU A 486 -7.33 6.50 9.02
CA GLU A 486 -6.79 5.72 10.14
C GLU A 486 -7.29 4.26 10.11
N VAL A 487 -8.58 4.03 9.81
CA VAL A 487 -9.12 2.68 9.61
C VAL A 487 -8.40 1.97 8.45
N GLY A 488 -8.18 2.67 7.33
CA GLY A 488 -7.43 2.16 6.18
C GLY A 488 -5.96 1.87 6.49
N ASP A 489 -5.31 2.70 7.31
CA ASP A 489 -3.93 2.49 7.75
C ASP A 489 -3.78 1.29 8.70
N VAL A 490 -4.77 1.06 9.59
CA VAL A 490 -4.86 -0.19 10.37
C VAL A 490 -5.02 -1.40 9.46
N TYR A 491 -5.92 -1.34 8.47
CA TYR A 491 -6.15 -2.44 7.51
C TYR A 491 -4.88 -2.75 6.69
N PHE A 492 -4.16 -1.71 6.26
CA PHE A 492 -2.89 -1.85 5.55
C PHE A 492 -1.81 -2.47 6.45
N ARG A 493 -1.70 -2.02 7.71
CA ARG A 493 -0.74 -2.54 8.69
C ARG A 493 -0.96 -4.02 8.99
N GLU A 494 -2.20 -4.51 9.03
CA GLU A 494 -2.45 -5.96 9.22
C GLU A 494 -2.12 -6.79 7.96
N LEU A 495 -2.39 -6.30 6.76
CA LEU A 495 -1.96 -6.97 5.52
C LEU A 495 -0.42 -7.01 5.39
N LEU A 496 0.25 -5.95 5.83
CA LEU A 496 1.71 -5.87 5.90
C LEU A 496 2.28 -6.81 6.97
N SER A 497 1.72 -6.87 8.19
CA SER A 497 2.21 -7.75 9.26
C SER A 497 2.02 -9.24 8.92
N ARG A 498 0.95 -9.58 8.19
CA ARG A 498 0.71 -10.91 7.62
C ARG A 498 1.58 -11.25 6.39
N SER A 499 2.46 -10.34 5.97
CA SER A 499 3.34 -10.48 4.80
C SER A 499 2.61 -10.68 3.45
N PHE A 500 1.40 -10.12 3.30
CA PHE A 500 0.77 -9.98 1.97
C PHE A 500 1.41 -8.85 1.15
N PHE A 501 1.97 -7.84 1.84
CA PHE A 501 2.79 -6.78 1.26
C PHE A 501 4.21 -6.84 1.82
N GLN A 502 5.15 -6.23 1.10
CA GLN A 502 6.53 -5.99 1.55
C GLN A 502 6.98 -4.57 1.13
N PRO A 503 7.86 -3.90 1.88
CA PRO A 503 8.47 -2.64 1.43
C PRO A 503 9.26 -2.84 0.13
N SER A 504 9.35 -1.80 -0.70
CA SER A 504 10.21 -1.80 -1.89
C SER A 504 11.69 -1.65 -1.51
N ASN A 505 12.54 -2.38 -2.22
CA ASN A 505 14.00 -2.24 -2.16
C ASN A 505 14.51 -0.98 -2.88
N HIS A 506 13.71 -0.39 -3.79
CA HIS A 506 14.09 0.76 -4.60
C HIS A 506 13.57 2.09 -4.01
N LYS A 507 12.38 2.08 -3.40
CA LYS A 507 11.70 3.26 -2.85
C LYS A 507 11.21 2.99 -1.43
N LYS A 508 11.86 3.61 -0.43
CA LYS A 508 11.58 3.40 1.02
C LYS A 508 10.11 3.65 1.44
N TRP A 509 9.33 4.38 0.65
CA TRP A 509 7.93 4.74 0.92
C TRP A 509 6.92 3.88 0.14
N CYS A 510 7.37 3.05 -0.80
CA CYS A 510 6.50 2.21 -1.63
C CYS A 510 6.50 0.76 -1.14
N PHE A 511 5.44 0.05 -1.50
CA PHE A 511 5.23 -1.35 -1.17
C PHE A 511 4.99 -2.16 -2.44
N VAL A 512 5.26 -3.46 -2.37
CA VAL A 512 5.08 -4.43 -3.46
C VAL A 512 4.30 -5.63 -2.92
N MET A 513 3.51 -6.27 -3.78
CA MET A 513 2.93 -7.59 -3.52
C MET A 513 3.80 -8.66 -4.19
N HIS A 514 4.26 -9.65 -3.43
CA HIS A 514 5.07 -10.75 -3.96
C HIS A 514 4.29 -11.55 -5.02
N ASP A 515 4.94 -12.01 -6.09
CA ASP A 515 4.27 -12.61 -7.26
C ASP A 515 3.29 -13.75 -6.93
N LEU A 516 3.69 -14.70 -6.07
CA LEU A 516 2.82 -15.79 -5.61
C LEU A 516 1.60 -15.32 -4.79
N VAL A 517 1.70 -14.14 -4.17
CA VAL A 517 0.62 -13.47 -3.45
C VAL A 517 -0.26 -12.69 -4.43
N ASN A 518 0.30 -12.13 -5.51
CA ASN A 518 -0.47 -11.55 -6.61
C ASN A 518 -1.25 -12.63 -7.39
N ASP A 519 -0.66 -13.81 -7.60
CA ASP A 519 -1.36 -14.98 -8.13
C ASP A 519 -2.53 -15.40 -7.21
N LEU A 520 -2.31 -15.40 -5.88
CA LEU A 520 -3.41 -15.63 -4.93
C LEU A 520 -4.49 -14.56 -5.06
N ALA A 521 -4.14 -13.27 -5.10
CA ALA A 521 -5.11 -12.19 -5.24
C ALA A 521 -5.97 -12.33 -6.51
N GLN A 522 -5.34 -12.63 -7.65
CA GLN A 522 -6.04 -12.94 -8.92
C GLN A 522 -6.97 -14.17 -8.80
N PHE A 523 -6.53 -15.22 -8.11
CA PHE A 523 -7.34 -16.41 -7.85
C PHE A 523 -8.56 -16.10 -6.95
N VAL A 524 -8.42 -15.17 -5.99
CA VAL A 524 -9.51 -14.71 -5.12
C VAL A 524 -10.52 -13.84 -5.86
N SER A 525 -10.03 -12.93 -6.72
CA SER A 525 -10.89 -11.97 -7.41
C SER A 525 -11.77 -12.64 -8.46
N GLY A 526 -11.26 -13.67 -9.13
CA GLY A 526 -11.90 -14.29 -10.29
C GLY A 526 -12.14 -13.25 -11.39
N GLU A 527 -13.24 -13.41 -12.13
CA GLU A 527 -13.62 -12.54 -13.26
C GLU A 527 -13.97 -11.08 -12.87
N PHE A 528 -14.06 -10.77 -11.57
CA PHE A 528 -14.51 -9.47 -11.06
C PHE A 528 -13.42 -8.40 -11.11
N CYS A 529 -12.14 -8.79 -11.08
CA CYS A 529 -11.00 -7.90 -11.30
C CYS A 529 -10.26 -8.35 -12.56
N CYS A 530 -9.89 -7.40 -13.43
CA CYS A 530 -9.11 -7.67 -14.64
C CYS A 530 -7.99 -6.65 -14.79
N LYS A 531 -6.87 -7.12 -15.37
CA LYS A 531 -5.73 -6.29 -15.76
C LYS A 531 -5.41 -6.53 -17.22
N PHE A 532 -4.99 -5.47 -17.92
CA PHE A 532 -4.47 -5.60 -19.29
C PHE A 532 -2.99 -5.99 -19.22
N GLU A 533 -2.68 -7.21 -19.65
CA GLU A 533 -1.32 -7.72 -19.85
C GLU A 533 -1.10 -8.01 -21.34
N ASP A 534 0.15 -7.85 -21.78
CA ASP A 534 0.46 -7.62 -23.19
C ASP A 534 0.06 -8.79 -24.13
N GLY A 535 -0.45 -8.44 -25.32
CA GLY A 535 -0.75 -9.39 -26.40
C GLY A 535 -1.94 -10.35 -26.21
N LYS A 536 -2.74 -10.25 -25.13
CA LYS A 536 -3.92 -11.12 -24.93
C LYS A 536 -5.25 -10.36 -24.87
N SER A 537 -5.86 -10.14 -26.04
CA SER A 537 -7.24 -9.69 -26.18
C SER A 537 -8.26 -10.80 -25.84
N GLY A 538 -8.23 -11.30 -24.59
CA GLY A 538 -9.29 -12.13 -24.06
C GLY A 538 -10.56 -11.29 -23.88
N GLY A 539 -11.70 -11.76 -24.38
CA GLY A 539 -12.97 -11.06 -24.21
C GLY A 539 -13.31 -10.85 -22.73
N PHE A 540 -13.62 -9.61 -22.34
CA PHE A 540 -13.90 -9.29 -20.95
C PHE A 540 -15.18 -9.97 -20.45
N SER A 541 -15.21 -10.37 -19.17
CA SER A 541 -16.44 -10.91 -18.58
C SER A 541 -17.43 -9.78 -18.28
N GLY A 542 -18.72 -10.00 -18.52
CA GLY A 542 -19.78 -9.12 -18.01
C GLY A 542 -19.83 -9.05 -16.47
N LYS A 543 -19.15 -9.98 -15.77
CA LYS A 543 -18.97 -9.95 -14.31
C LYS A 543 -17.81 -9.04 -13.85
N THR A 544 -16.97 -8.51 -14.74
CA THR A 544 -15.89 -7.58 -14.37
C THR A 544 -16.44 -6.29 -13.75
N ARG A 545 -15.86 -5.89 -12.61
CA ARG A 545 -16.19 -4.68 -11.84
C ARG A 545 -14.98 -3.76 -11.68
N HIS A 546 -13.77 -4.30 -11.60
CA HIS A 546 -12.55 -3.50 -11.40
C HIS A 546 -11.55 -3.74 -12.54
N PHE A 547 -11.12 -2.68 -13.22
CA PHE A 547 -10.15 -2.76 -14.31
C PHE A 547 -8.95 -1.83 -14.07
N ALA A 548 -7.74 -2.38 -14.21
CA ALA A 548 -6.52 -1.60 -14.31
C ALA A 548 -5.68 -2.03 -15.52
N CYS A 549 -4.71 -1.21 -15.89
CA CYS A 549 -3.90 -1.44 -17.08
C CYS A 549 -2.61 -0.64 -16.99
N LEU A 550 -1.50 -1.19 -17.49
CA LEU A 550 -0.30 -0.38 -17.71
C LEU A 550 -0.57 0.64 -18.83
N ALA A 551 0.00 1.85 -18.69
CA ALA A 551 -0.14 2.94 -19.65
C ALA A 551 0.98 2.91 -20.70
N ASP A 552 0.93 1.88 -21.54
CA ASP A 552 1.93 1.60 -22.58
C ASP A 552 1.48 2.12 -23.97
N HIS A 553 2.28 1.87 -25.00
CA HIS A 553 2.06 2.37 -26.37
C HIS A 553 0.77 1.87 -27.08
N LEU A 554 -0.07 1.08 -26.39
CA LEU A 554 -1.38 0.59 -26.84
C LEU A 554 -2.57 1.41 -26.29
N ASP A 555 -2.32 2.58 -25.69
CA ASP A 555 -3.36 3.53 -25.24
C ASP A 555 -4.08 4.27 -26.39
N GLY A 556 -4.57 3.51 -27.36
CA GLY A 556 -5.45 3.96 -28.44
C GLY A 556 -6.95 3.90 -28.08
N PRO A 557 -7.83 4.49 -28.91
CA PRO A 557 -9.28 4.50 -28.66
C PRO A 557 -9.91 3.10 -28.66
N GLU A 558 -9.28 2.12 -29.30
CA GLU A 558 -9.69 0.71 -29.34
C GLU A 558 -9.87 0.10 -27.93
N LYS A 559 -9.02 0.51 -26.97
CA LYS A 559 -9.11 0.15 -25.56
C LYS A 559 -10.44 0.62 -24.94
N PHE A 560 -10.87 1.84 -25.25
CA PHE A 560 -12.16 2.38 -24.79
C PHE A 560 -13.36 1.76 -25.52
N VAL A 561 -13.21 1.35 -26.79
CA VAL A 561 -14.22 0.57 -27.51
C VAL A 561 -14.43 -0.78 -26.81
N ALA A 562 -13.38 -1.55 -26.56
CA ALA A 562 -13.50 -2.85 -25.88
C ALA A 562 -14.03 -2.70 -24.43
N LEU A 563 -13.60 -1.66 -23.71
CA LEU A 563 -14.14 -1.34 -22.38
C LEU A 563 -15.58 -0.79 -22.40
N SER A 564 -16.16 -0.46 -23.57
CA SER A 564 -17.55 0.02 -23.64
C SER A 564 -18.56 -1.05 -23.26
N GLU A 565 -18.24 -2.33 -23.50
CA GLU A 565 -19.09 -3.48 -23.15
C GLU A 565 -19.31 -3.64 -21.63
N LEU A 566 -18.32 -3.23 -20.81
CA LEU A 566 -18.35 -3.35 -19.35
C LEU A 566 -19.28 -2.32 -18.67
N LYS A 567 -20.59 -2.56 -18.70
CA LYS A 567 -21.63 -1.65 -18.14
C LYS A 567 -21.61 -1.53 -16.61
N SER A 568 -21.06 -2.53 -15.91
CA SER A 568 -21.00 -2.61 -14.45
C SER A 568 -19.63 -2.24 -13.88
N LEU A 569 -18.80 -1.52 -14.64
CA LEU A 569 -17.46 -1.13 -14.21
C LEU A 569 -17.51 -0.08 -13.08
N ARG A 570 -16.82 -0.38 -11.98
CA ARG A 570 -16.66 0.46 -10.78
C ARG A 570 -15.29 1.13 -10.70
N THR A 571 -14.23 0.43 -11.12
CA THR A 571 -12.86 0.98 -11.18
C THR A 571 -12.36 1.04 -12.62
N PHE A 572 -11.86 2.20 -13.03
CA PHE A 572 -10.92 2.34 -14.15
C PHE A 572 -9.63 3.03 -13.65
N LEU A 573 -8.52 2.29 -13.65
CA LEU A 573 -7.24 2.73 -13.09
C LEU A 573 -6.05 2.46 -14.06
N PRO A 574 -5.66 3.44 -14.90
CA PRO A 574 -4.36 3.42 -15.56
C PRO A 574 -3.21 3.43 -14.54
N LEU A 575 -2.20 2.60 -14.80
CA LEU A 575 -0.99 2.42 -14.02
C LEU A 575 0.18 2.92 -14.87
N SER A 576 0.52 4.21 -14.74
CA SER A 576 1.47 4.87 -15.63
C SER A 576 2.92 4.64 -15.22
N SER A 577 3.72 4.24 -16.21
CA SER A 577 5.20 4.31 -16.20
C SER A 577 5.73 5.43 -17.11
N SER A 578 4.91 5.94 -18.03
CA SER A 578 5.30 6.90 -19.07
C SER A 578 4.19 7.89 -19.43
N ASN A 579 4.58 9.01 -20.07
CA ASN A 579 3.67 10.02 -20.59
C ASN A 579 3.03 9.55 -21.92
N SER A 580 1.74 9.22 -21.90
CA SER A 580 0.99 8.84 -23.10
C SER A 580 1.08 9.93 -24.20
N SER A 581 1.14 9.50 -25.46
CA SER A 581 1.25 10.38 -26.63
C SER A 581 -0.09 10.80 -27.22
N HIS A 582 -1.14 10.01 -27.00
CA HIS A 582 -2.46 10.14 -27.62
C HIS A 582 -3.39 11.09 -26.86
N ASN A 583 -4.10 11.95 -27.59
CA ASN A 583 -5.16 12.79 -27.03
C ASN A 583 -6.48 12.01 -26.93
N LEU A 584 -6.95 11.75 -25.72
CA LEU A 584 -8.19 11.01 -25.46
C LEU A 584 -9.42 11.92 -25.23
N SER A 585 -9.28 13.25 -25.34
CA SER A 585 -10.36 14.19 -25.02
C SER A 585 -11.63 13.98 -25.85
N THR A 586 -11.52 13.43 -27.07
CA THR A 586 -12.67 13.07 -27.92
C THR A 586 -13.27 11.72 -27.50
N THR A 587 -12.44 10.68 -27.39
CA THR A 587 -12.85 9.32 -27.01
C THR A 587 -13.57 9.24 -25.67
N VAL A 588 -13.14 10.06 -24.70
CA VAL A 588 -13.74 10.12 -23.35
C VAL A 588 -15.08 10.88 -23.35
N SER A 589 -15.28 11.84 -24.26
CA SER A 589 -16.39 12.81 -24.17
C SER A 589 -17.73 12.32 -24.71
N ASP A 590 -17.75 11.66 -25.87
CA ASP A 590 -18.96 11.59 -26.70
C ASP A 590 -19.77 10.28 -26.56
N GLY A 591 -19.36 9.36 -25.68
CA GLY A 591 -20.13 8.12 -25.46
C GLY A 591 -19.68 7.19 -24.33
N TRP A 592 -18.38 7.15 -24.00
CA TRP A 592 -17.88 6.20 -22.99
C TRP A 592 -18.35 6.55 -21.57
N LEU A 593 -18.07 7.77 -21.07
CA LEU A 593 -18.44 8.17 -19.70
C LEU A 593 -19.95 7.98 -19.40
N PRO A 594 -20.91 8.42 -20.24
CA PRO A 594 -22.34 8.19 -20.00
C PRO A 594 -22.76 6.72 -19.83
N ALA A 595 -21.99 5.78 -20.41
CA ALA A 595 -22.25 4.34 -20.33
C ALA A 595 -21.65 3.66 -19.09
N LYS A 596 -20.71 4.30 -18.38
CA LYS A 596 -20.01 3.74 -17.21
C LYS A 596 -20.66 4.16 -15.88
N LYS A 597 -22.00 4.08 -15.80
CA LYS A 597 -22.79 4.67 -14.70
C LYS A 597 -22.38 4.25 -13.28
N HIS A 598 -21.77 3.08 -13.09
CA HIS A 598 -21.44 2.52 -11.78
C HIS A 598 -20.01 2.85 -11.28
N LEU A 599 -19.27 3.74 -11.96
CA LEU A 599 -17.91 4.09 -11.56
C LEU A 599 -17.86 4.74 -10.17
N ARG A 600 -17.08 4.12 -9.27
CA ARG A 600 -16.65 4.67 -7.96
C ARG A 600 -15.24 5.25 -8.04
N VAL A 601 -14.36 4.66 -8.86
CA VAL A 601 -12.97 5.08 -9.08
C VAL A 601 -12.70 5.33 -10.56
N LEU A 602 -12.30 6.55 -10.90
CA LEU A 602 -11.87 6.95 -12.23
C LEU A 602 -10.53 7.69 -12.14
N SER A 603 -9.44 7.05 -12.56
CA SER A 603 -8.21 7.78 -12.88
C SER A 603 -8.08 7.94 -14.40
N LEU A 604 -7.73 9.15 -14.81
CA LEU A 604 -7.28 9.52 -16.15
C LEU A 604 -5.90 10.20 -16.08
N SER A 605 -5.14 9.93 -15.00
CA SER A 605 -3.80 10.47 -14.77
C SER A 605 -2.84 10.12 -15.91
N CYS A 606 -1.91 11.02 -16.22
CA CYS A 606 -0.94 10.90 -17.32
C CYS A 606 -1.54 10.77 -18.74
N TYR A 607 -2.87 10.87 -18.92
CA TYR A 607 -3.48 10.99 -20.24
C TYR A 607 -3.47 12.44 -20.75
N ARG A 608 -3.27 12.61 -22.06
CA ARG A 608 -3.41 13.93 -22.69
C ARG A 608 -4.90 14.26 -22.82
N ILE A 609 -5.46 14.81 -21.76
CA ILE A 609 -6.83 15.34 -21.72
C ILE A 609 -6.73 16.86 -21.47
N THR A 610 -7.55 17.64 -22.17
CA THR A 610 -7.57 19.11 -22.10
C THR A 610 -8.88 19.69 -21.57
N LYS A 611 -9.97 18.92 -21.66
CA LYS A 611 -11.33 19.16 -21.15
C LYS A 611 -12.00 17.83 -20.82
N LEU A 612 -12.99 17.87 -19.94
CA LEU A 612 -13.92 16.76 -19.66
C LEU A 612 -15.35 17.19 -20.03
N PRO A 613 -16.25 16.26 -20.40
CA PRO A 613 -17.63 16.59 -20.77
C PRO A 613 -18.48 16.89 -19.53
N ASP A 614 -19.54 17.69 -19.68
CA ASP A 614 -20.53 17.89 -18.61
C ASP A 614 -21.28 16.59 -18.23
N SER A 615 -21.22 15.54 -19.06
CA SER A 615 -21.74 14.21 -18.72
C SER A 615 -21.00 13.54 -17.55
N LEU A 616 -19.81 14.03 -17.15
CA LEU A 616 -19.07 13.58 -15.98
C LEU A 616 -19.92 13.61 -14.70
N GLY A 617 -20.69 14.68 -14.49
CA GLY A 617 -21.61 14.82 -13.34
C GLY A 617 -22.77 13.83 -13.29
N GLY A 618 -22.95 13.01 -14.35
CA GLY A 618 -23.86 11.87 -14.36
C GLY A 618 -23.30 10.61 -13.68
N LEU A 619 -21.99 10.59 -13.35
CA LEU A 619 -21.35 9.51 -12.58
C LEU A 619 -21.58 9.69 -11.08
N ILE A 620 -22.84 9.68 -10.66
CA ILE A 620 -23.27 10.09 -9.30
C ILE A 620 -22.60 9.28 -8.15
N TYR A 621 -22.12 8.07 -8.44
CA TYR A 621 -21.44 7.17 -7.50
C TYR A 621 -19.93 7.47 -7.34
N LEU A 622 -19.36 8.38 -8.15
CA LEU A 622 -17.93 8.57 -8.22
C LEU A 622 -17.37 9.13 -6.91
N ARG A 623 -16.47 8.36 -6.28
CA ARG A 623 -15.84 8.68 -4.99
C ARG A 623 -14.37 9.08 -5.13
N TYR A 624 -13.70 8.65 -6.20
CA TYR A 624 -12.31 8.98 -6.52
C TYR A 624 -12.18 9.43 -7.98
N LEU A 625 -11.68 10.65 -8.19
CA LEU A 625 -11.35 11.21 -9.50
C LEU A 625 -9.88 11.67 -9.50
N ASP A 626 -9.05 11.07 -10.35
CA ASP A 626 -7.62 11.39 -10.46
C ASP A 626 -7.31 11.84 -11.89
N LEU A 627 -6.96 13.11 -12.04
CA LEU A 627 -6.64 13.77 -13.30
C LEU A 627 -5.19 14.28 -13.28
N SER A 628 -4.35 13.74 -12.41
CA SER A 628 -3.00 14.24 -12.17
C SER A 628 -2.13 14.19 -13.45
N GLN A 629 -1.25 15.18 -13.60
CA GLN A 629 -0.38 15.38 -14.76
C GLN A 629 -1.12 15.49 -16.12
N THR A 630 -2.43 15.73 -16.14
CA THR A 630 -3.18 16.01 -17.38
C THR A 630 -2.99 17.47 -17.84
N LEU A 631 -3.43 17.78 -19.06
CA LEU A 631 -3.35 19.11 -19.67
C LEU A 631 -4.66 19.90 -19.55
N ILE A 632 -5.49 19.55 -18.58
CA ILE A 632 -6.83 20.10 -18.36
C ILE A 632 -6.78 21.59 -18.01
N ARG A 633 -7.71 22.37 -18.57
CA ARG A 633 -7.81 23.82 -18.36
C ARG A 633 -8.88 24.23 -17.35
N ASP A 634 -9.98 23.49 -17.39
CA ASP A 634 -11.22 23.75 -16.69
C ASP A 634 -11.89 22.40 -16.36
N LEU A 635 -12.50 22.32 -15.16
CA LEU A 635 -13.39 21.22 -14.80
C LEU A 635 -14.83 21.60 -15.21
N PRO A 636 -15.64 20.67 -15.76
CA PRO A 636 -17.03 20.95 -16.11
C PRO A 636 -17.84 21.32 -14.87
N SER A 637 -18.84 22.20 -15.03
CA SER A 637 -19.65 22.71 -13.91
C SER A 637 -20.39 21.60 -13.16
N SER A 638 -20.73 20.52 -13.87
CA SER A 638 -21.38 19.32 -13.34
C SER A 638 -20.50 18.46 -12.43
N THR A 639 -19.19 18.72 -12.35
CA THR A 639 -18.30 18.10 -11.34
C THR A 639 -18.84 18.33 -9.92
N CYS A 640 -19.49 19.47 -9.68
CA CYS A 640 -20.10 19.81 -8.39
C CYS A 640 -21.41 19.07 -8.08
N SER A 641 -21.86 18.18 -8.98
CA SER A 641 -22.96 17.23 -8.75
C SER A 641 -22.48 15.85 -8.28
N LEU A 642 -21.17 15.64 -8.15
CA LEU A 642 -20.56 14.39 -7.68
C LEU A 642 -20.58 14.33 -6.14
N TYR A 643 -21.76 14.35 -5.51
CA TYR A 643 -21.90 14.51 -4.06
C TYR A 643 -21.18 13.43 -3.22
N ASN A 644 -20.90 12.25 -3.79
CA ASN A 644 -20.13 11.18 -3.15
C ASN A 644 -18.60 11.31 -3.30
N LEU A 645 -18.09 12.34 -3.99
CA LEU A 645 -16.66 12.50 -4.26
C LEU A 645 -15.89 12.71 -2.94
N GLN A 646 -15.03 11.75 -2.61
CA GLN A 646 -14.16 11.75 -1.42
C GLN A 646 -12.73 12.18 -1.77
N THR A 647 -12.27 11.90 -2.99
CA THR A 647 -10.92 12.21 -3.46
C THR A 647 -10.96 12.85 -4.84
N LEU A 648 -10.29 14.00 -4.98
CA LEU A 648 -10.05 14.68 -6.24
C LEU A 648 -8.56 15.03 -6.34
N LEU A 649 -7.85 14.38 -7.28
CA LEU A 649 -6.42 14.63 -7.51
C LEU A 649 -6.22 15.38 -8.82
N LEU A 650 -5.56 16.54 -8.72
CA LEU A 650 -5.28 17.49 -9.81
C LEU A 650 -3.78 17.86 -9.81
N SER A 651 -2.93 17.05 -9.17
CA SER A 651 -1.50 17.34 -9.01
C SER A 651 -0.80 17.47 -10.36
N GLY A 652 -0.03 18.55 -10.54
CA GLY A 652 0.68 18.85 -11.78
C GLY A 652 -0.21 19.26 -12.95
N CYS A 653 -1.49 19.55 -12.76
CA CYS A 653 -2.36 20.12 -13.80
C CYS A 653 -2.02 21.60 -14.07
N ARG A 654 -0.83 21.87 -14.62
CA ARG A 654 -0.24 23.22 -14.87
C ARG A 654 -1.03 24.14 -15.80
N ARG A 655 -2.18 23.69 -16.31
CA ARG A 655 -3.09 24.46 -17.17
C ARG A 655 -4.43 24.79 -16.49
N LEU A 656 -4.70 24.19 -15.33
CA LEU A 656 -5.91 24.41 -14.56
C LEU A 656 -5.77 25.71 -13.75
N THR A 657 -6.61 26.70 -14.07
CA THR A 657 -6.55 28.04 -13.47
C THR A 657 -7.76 28.40 -12.59
N VAL A 658 -8.87 27.68 -12.72
CA VAL A 658 -10.12 27.91 -11.98
C VAL A 658 -10.77 26.57 -11.64
N LEU A 659 -11.29 26.43 -10.41
CA LEU A 659 -12.19 25.34 -10.02
C LEU A 659 -13.66 25.80 -10.11
N PRO A 660 -14.64 24.92 -10.33
CA PRO A 660 -16.03 25.35 -10.55
C PRO A 660 -16.63 25.98 -9.29
N THR A 661 -17.46 27.02 -9.48
CA THR A 661 -17.98 27.88 -8.41
C THR A 661 -18.71 27.13 -7.29
N ASN A 662 -19.38 26.03 -7.60
CA ASN A 662 -20.20 25.25 -6.64
C ASN A 662 -19.42 24.15 -5.90
N MET A 663 -18.07 24.16 -5.88
CA MET A 663 -17.25 23.12 -5.22
C MET A 663 -17.63 22.86 -3.74
N GLY A 664 -18.13 23.88 -3.02
CA GLY A 664 -18.63 23.74 -1.65
C GLY A 664 -19.84 22.79 -1.48
N ASN A 665 -20.41 22.27 -2.57
CA ASN A 665 -21.43 21.20 -2.56
C ASN A 665 -20.86 19.80 -2.31
N LEU A 666 -19.56 19.60 -2.53
CA LEU A 666 -18.89 18.29 -2.41
C LEU A 666 -18.62 17.93 -0.94
N ILE A 667 -19.65 17.94 -0.09
CA ILE A 667 -19.51 17.87 1.38
C ILE A 667 -18.84 16.60 1.92
N ASN A 668 -18.72 15.55 1.11
CA ASN A 668 -17.98 14.32 1.45
C ASN A 668 -16.51 14.35 1.04
N LEU A 669 -16.01 15.42 0.40
CA LEU A 669 -14.64 15.52 -0.08
C LEU A 669 -13.66 15.51 1.12
N ARG A 670 -12.72 14.57 1.08
CA ARG A 670 -11.69 14.33 2.10
C ARG A 670 -10.30 14.70 1.58
N HIS A 671 -10.02 14.51 0.30
CA HIS A 671 -8.71 14.82 -0.30
C HIS A 671 -8.89 15.68 -1.55
N LEU A 672 -8.29 16.87 -1.53
CA LEU A 672 -8.09 17.70 -2.72
C LEU A 672 -6.60 18.00 -2.89
N ASP A 673 -5.98 17.35 -3.86
CA ASP A 673 -4.64 17.68 -4.30
C ASP A 673 -4.71 18.63 -5.50
N VAL A 674 -4.20 19.85 -5.33
CA VAL A 674 -4.05 20.91 -6.34
C VAL A 674 -2.59 21.37 -6.46
N SER A 675 -1.65 20.56 -5.97
CA SER A 675 -0.21 20.86 -6.00
C SER A 675 0.29 21.05 -7.44
N GLY A 676 1.06 22.11 -7.70
CA GLY A 676 1.58 22.38 -9.06
C GLY A 676 0.52 22.69 -10.12
N THR A 677 -0.70 23.06 -9.73
CA THR A 677 -1.69 23.71 -10.62
C THR A 677 -1.31 25.19 -10.85
N SER A 678 -2.17 25.95 -11.51
CA SER A 678 -2.00 27.41 -11.67
C SER A 678 -3.28 28.15 -11.27
N LEU A 679 -3.92 27.70 -10.19
CA LEU A 679 -5.18 28.25 -9.69
C LEU A 679 -5.04 29.72 -9.30
N ILE A 680 -5.96 30.54 -9.80
CA ILE A 680 -5.98 31.99 -9.59
C ILE A 680 -6.75 32.34 -8.30
N GLU A 681 -7.76 31.56 -7.95
CA GLU A 681 -8.47 31.59 -6.67
C GLU A 681 -9.13 30.24 -6.38
N LEU A 682 -9.41 29.96 -5.09
CA LEU A 682 -10.39 28.94 -4.74
C LEU A 682 -11.81 29.54 -4.84
N PRO A 683 -12.83 28.76 -5.26
CA PRO A 683 -14.22 29.22 -5.34
C PRO A 683 -14.81 29.52 -3.95
N PRO A 684 -15.92 30.28 -3.87
CA PRO A 684 -16.51 30.71 -2.60
C PRO A 684 -17.26 29.57 -1.88
N GLU A 685 -17.59 29.79 -0.60
CA GLU A 685 -18.28 28.84 0.29
C GLU A 685 -17.50 27.54 0.56
N PHE A 686 -16.19 27.54 0.29
CA PHE A 686 -15.31 26.37 0.40
C PHE A 686 -15.16 25.86 1.84
N GLY A 687 -15.37 26.73 2.84
CA GLY A 687 -15.45 26.37 4.25
C GLY A 687 -16.68 25.51 4.62
N ARG A 688 -17.51 25.11 3.65
CA ARG A 688 -18.49 24.01 3.79
C ARG A 688 -17.86 22.63 3.82
N LEU A 689 -16.64 22.45 3.28
CA LEU A 689 -15.97 21.16 3.12
C LEU A 689 -15.35 20.65 4.44
N LYS A 690 -16.15 20.57 5.51
CA LYS A 690 -15.71 20.22 6.87
C LYS A 690 -15.13 18.79 7.00
N SER A 691 -15.38 17.94 6.02
CA SER A 691 -14.85 16.59 5.88
C SER A 691 -13.41 16.55 5.34
N LEU A 692 -12.89 17.67 4.84
CA LEU A 692 -11.59 17.73 4.15
C LEU A 692 -10.43 17.46 5.12
N GLN A 693 -9.65 16.43 4.79
CA GLN A 693 -8.46 15.97 5.49
C GLN A 693 -7.18 16.49 4.83
N VAL A 694 -7.13 16.57 3.50
CA VAL A 694 -5.98 17.07 2.75
C VAL A 694 -6.42 18.16 1.78
N LEU A 695 -5.71 19.29 1.86
CA LEU A 695 -5.75 20.39 0.90
C LEU A 695 -4.31 20.89 0.72
N THR A 696 -3.75 20.74 -0.48
CA THR A 696 -2.33 21.04 -0.71
C THR A 696 -2.03 22.54 -0.90
N ASP A 697 -2.99 23.33 -1.38
CA ASP A 697 -2.85 24.78 -1.57
C ASP A 697 -4.19 25.50 -1.38
N PHE A 698 -4.21 26.54 -0.55
CA PHE A 698 -5.35 27.42 -0.31
C PHE A 698 -5.05 28.79 -0.93
N VAL A 699 -5.66 29.05 -2.09
CA VAL A 699 -5.45 30.30 -2.84
C VAL A 699 -6.47 31.34 -2.39
N VAL A 700 -6.01 32.34 -1.62
CA VAL A 700 -6.85 33.41 -1.05
C VAL A 700 -7.34 34.36 -2.15
N SER A 701 -8.60 34.81 -2.05
CA SER A 701 -9.17 35.88 -2.88
C SER A 701 -9.73 37.03 -2.04
N ARG A 702 -9.82 38.21 -2.66
CA ARG A 702 -10.49 39.39 -2.10
C ARG A 702 -11.99 39.40 -2.37
N ASP A 703 -12.38 39.01 -3.58
CA ASP A 703 -13.64 39.42 -4.20
C ASP A 703 -14.61 38.25 -4.43
N SER A 704 -14.33 37.41 -5.45
CA SER A 704 -15.24 36.34 -5.91
C SER A 704 -14.98 34.97 -5.27
N GLY A 705 -13.75 34.71 -4.85
CA GLY A 705 -13.32 33.42 -4.31
C GLY A 705 -13.42 33.28 -2.79
N SER A 706 -12.75 32.26 -2.26
CA SER A 706 -12.64 32.01 -0.82
C SER A 706 -11.79 33.06 -0.12
N LYS A 707 -12.35 33.63 0.96
CA LYS A 707 -11.60 34.42 1.94
C LYS A 707 -10.81 33.52 2.88
N ILE A 708 -9.73 34.06 3.46
CA ILE A 708 -8.86 33.37 4.41
C ILE A 708 -9.61 32.83 5.64
N SER A 709 -10.70 33.49 6.08
CA SER A 709 -11.58 33.02 7.16
C SER A 709 -12.33 31.71 6.85
N GLU A 710 -12.50 31.33 5.58
CA GLU A 710 -13.08 30.04 5.22
C GLU A 710 -12.17 28.87 5.60
N LEU A 711 -10.84 29.07 5.56
CA LEU A 711 -9.85 28.10 6.04
C LEU A 711 -10.01 27.80 7.54
N GLY A 712 -10.49 28.77 8.33
CA GLY A 712 -10.81 28.58 9.76
C GLY A 712 -11.78 27.44 10.02
N ARG A 713 -12.70 27.18 9.08
CA ARG A 713 -13.74 26.14 9.17
C ARG A 713 -13.22 24.73 8.86
N LEU A 714 -12.02 24.63 8.26
CA LEU A 714 -11.36 23.38 7.87
C LEU A 714 -10.39 22.96 8.99
N SER A 715 -10.91 22.47 10.12
CA SER A 715 -10.10 22.17 11.32
C SER A 715 -9.20 20.93 11.16
N HIS A 716 -9.69 19.89 10.48
CA HIS A 716 -9.06 18.58 10.37
C HIS A 716 -8.11 18.46 9.18
N LEU A 717 -7.26 19.47 8.91
CA LEU A 717 -6.28 19.39 7.82
C LEU A 717 -4.98 18.73 8.28
N HIS A 718 -4.53 17.71 7.54
CA HIS A 718 -3.34 16.89 7.75
C HIS A 718 -2.25 17.19 6.71
N GLY A 719 -1.00 16.89 7.07
CA GLY A 719 0.11 16.85 6.10
C GLY A 719 0.65 18.24 5.73
N THR A 720 0.69 18.54 4.43
CA THR A 720 1.27 19.77 3.86
C THR A 720 0.18 20.70 3.35
N LEU A 721 0.16 21.94 3.83
CA LEU A 721 -0.72 23.01 3.35
C LEU A 721 0.11 24.20 2.84
N SER A 722 -0.06 24.57 1.58
CA SER A 722 0.32 25.90 1.08
C SER A 722 -0.83 26.88 1.26
N ILE A 723 -0.53 28.14 1.52
CA ILE A 723 -1.48 29.25 1.53
C ILE A 723 -0.90 30.35 0.65
N SER A 724 -1.54 30.56 -0.49
CA SER A 724 -1.06 31.39 -1.59
C SER A 724 -1.92 32.64 -1.76
N LYS A 725 -1.33 33.67 -2.39
CA LYS A 725 -1.92 35.02 -2.54
C LYS A 725 -2.20 35.72 -1.22
N LEU A 726 -1.29 35.62 -0.25
CA LEU A 726 -1.47 36.28 1.05
C LEU A 726 -1.56 37.82 0.94
N GLU A 727 -1.05 38.43 -0.13
CA GLU A 727 -1.29 39.85 -0.45
C GLU A 727 -2.77 40.21 -0.64
N SER A 728 -3.64 39.22 -0.87
CA SER A 728 -5.09 39.45 -0.96
C SER A 728 -5.70 39.84 0.39
N ILE A 729 -5.08 39.52 1.52
CA ILE A 729 -5.61 39.89 2.84
C ILE A 729 -5.43 41.41 3.06
N VAL A 730 -6.52 42.08 3.46
CA VAL A 730 -6.54 43.54 3.67
C VAL A 730 -6.56 43.88 5.17
N ASP A 731 -7.33 43.13 5.97
CA ASP A 731 -7.39 43.29 7.43
C ASP A 731 -6.59 42.17 8.12
N ALA A 732 -5.75 42.51 9.10
CA ALA A 732 -4.97 41.53 9.86
C ALA A 732 -5.84 40.62 10.75
N THR A 733 -7.06 41.04 11.09
CA THR A 733 -8.02 40.23 11.85
C THR A 733 -8.58 39.06 11.02
N ASP A 734 -8.86 39.26 9.71
CA ASP A 734 -9.23 38.18 8.78
C ASP A 734 -8.18 37.04 8.79
N ALA A 735 -6.89 37.39 8.85
CA ALA A 735 -5.80 36.42 8.91
C ALA A 735 -5.83 35.55 10.18
N SER A 736 -6.31 36.10 11.29
CA SER A 736 -6.48 35.35 12.54
C SER A 736 -7.62 34.31 12.45
N GLU A 737 -8.66 34.58 11.66
CA GLU A 737 -9.79 33.66 11.43
C GLU A 737 -9.38 32.38 10.70
N ALA A 738 -8.21 32.35 10.02
CA ALA A 738 -7.61 31.12 9.48
C ALA A 738 -7.44 30.01 10.55
N ASN A 739 -7.32 30.41 11.82
CA ASN A 739 -7.23 29.55 13.00
C ASN A 739 -6.17 28.43 12.86
N LEU A 740 -5.00 28.76 12.32
CA LEU A 740 -3.90 27.81 12.09
C LEU A 740 -3.40 27.17 13.40
N LYS A 741 -3.55 27.88 14.52
CA LYS A 741 -3.33 27.38 15.89
C LYS A 741 -4.17 26.16 16.26
N SER A 742 -5.30 25.91 15.59
CA SER A 742 -6.15 24.74 15.84
C SER A 742 -5.80 23.50 14.99
N LYS A 743 -4.99 23.66 13.94
CA LYS A 743 -4.76 22.62 12.91
C LYS A 743 -3.62 21.69 13.32
N ASN A 744 -3.84 20.93 14.38
CA ASN A 744 -2.83 20.10 15.07
C ASN A 744 -2.24 18.94 14.24
N PHE A 745 -2.82 18.64 13.08
CA PHE A 745 -2.41 17.54 12.20
C PHE A 745 -1.53 17.99 11.00
N LEU A 746 -1.35 19.29 10.81
CA LEU A 746 -0.41 19.82 9.81
C LEU A 746 1.04 19.57 10.24
N ASN A 747 1.84 19.00 9.33
CA ASN A 747 3.27 18.76 9.52
C ASN A 747 4.11 19.80 8.75
N GLU A 748 3.59 20.32 7.63
CA GLU A 748 4.25 21.33 6.81
C GLU A 748 3.29 22.46 6.44
N LEU A 749 3.80 23.68 6.44
CA LEU A 749 3.06 24.89 6.09
C LEU A 749 3.91 25.78 5.19
N VAL A 750 3.32 26.30 4.12
CA VAL A 750 3.96 27.22 3.19
C VAL A 750 3.13 28.49 3.07
N PHE A 751 3.73 29.65 3.34
CA PHE A 751 3.11 30.96 3.15
C PHE A 751 3.69 31.63 1.89
N LYS A 752 2.84 31.99 0.92
CA LYS A 752 3.27 32.59 -0.35
C LYS A 752 2.55 33.90 -0.66
N TRP A 753 3.33 34.93 -0.97
CA TRP A 753 2.88 36.13 -1.66
C TRP A 753 3.18 36.02 -3.16
N THR A 754 2.34 36.54 -4.05
CA THR A 754 2.57 36.46 -5.51
C THR A 754 3.63 37.46 -5.98
N TYR A 755 3.67 38.62 -5.34
CA TYR A 755 4.60 39.72 -5.59
C TYR A 755 4.90 40.45 -4.29
N ASP A 756 5.97 41.24 -4.26
CA ASP A 756 6.33 42.05 -3.10
C ASP A 756 5.27 43.13 -2.84
N VAL A 757 4.70 43.12 -1.64
CA VAL A 757 3.74 44.10 -1.13
C VAL A 757 4.22 44.55 0.24
N GLN A 758 4.48 45.85 0.37
CA GLN A 758 4.93 46.44 1.63
C GLN A 758 3.83 46.40 2.70
N ASN A 759 4.24 46.53 3.96
CA ASN A 759 3.37 46.57 5.15
C ASN A 759 2.52 45.30 5.37
N GLN A 760 2.96 44.14 4.89
CA GLN A 760 2.34 42.83 5.15
C GLN A 760 2.67 42.25 6.53
N THR A 761 3.31 43.00 7.42
CA THR A 761 3.81 42.54 8.72
C THR A 761 2.70 42.00 9.63
N ASP A 762 1.61 42.76 9.76
CA ASP A 762 0.53 42.44 10.69
C ASP A 762 -0.25 41.18 10.25
N ILE A 763 -0.26 40.88 8.95
CA ILE A 763 -0.82 39.64 8.38
C ILE A 763 -0.05 38.42 8.90
N LEU A 764 1.28 38.44 8.81
CA LEU A 764 2.12 37.32 9.23
C LEU A 764 2.23 37.21 10.77
N ASP A 765 2.17 38.32 11.51
CA ASP A 765 2.03 38.30 12.98
C ASP A 765 0.75 37.54 13.41
N ASN A 766 -0.35 37.62 12.65
CA ASN A 766 -1.60 36.92 12.95
C ASN A 766 -1.65 35.45 12.50
N LEU A 767 -0.91 35.04 11.47
CA LEU A 767 -0.90 33.67 10.92
C LEU A 767 -0.11 32.63 11.75
N ARG A 768 -0.06 32.75 13.07
CA ARG A 768 0.69 31.84 13.96
C ARG A 768 0.17 30.38 13.87
N PRO A 769 1.01 29.39 13.50
CA PRO A 769 0.58 27.98 13.34
C PRO A 769 0.54 27.18 14.66
N HIS A 770 0.13 25.91 14.58
CA HIS A 770 0.17 24.96 15.70
C HIS A 770 1.61 24.48 15.99
N GLN A 771 1.93 24.26 17.27
CA GLN A 771 3.23 23.79 17.79
C GLN A 771 3.73 22.41 17.28
N ASN A 772 2.98 21.73 16.40
CA ASN A 772 3.34 20.40 15.87
C ASN A 772 4.08 20.49 14.52
N LEU A 773 4.23 21.71 13.99
CA LEU A 773 4.78 21.97 12.67
C LEU A 773 6.25 21.54 12.59
N LYS A 774 6.58 20.71 11.60
CA LYS A 774 7.94 20.20 11.36
C LYS A 774 8.68 20.97 10.27
N LYS A 775 7.96 21.55 9.32
CA LYS A 775 8.53 22.37 8.24
C LYS A 775 7.71 23.64 8.01
N LEU A 776 8.40 24.78 7.96
CA LEU A 776 7.81 26.06 7.60
C LEU A 776 8.58 26.66 6.42
N THR A 777 7.84 27.12 5.42
CA THR A 777 8.39 27.84 4.26
C THR A 777 7.68 29.17 4.08
N ILE A 778 8.43 30.26 3.88
CA ILE A 778 7.91 31.61 3.65
C ILE A 778 8.50 32.13 2.34
N GLU A 779 7.65 32.49 1.38
CA GLU A 779 8.06 32.92 0.03
C GLU A 779 7.51 34.31 -0.32
N ASN A 780 8.38 35.18 -0.85
CA ASN A 780 8.07 36.54 -1.33
C ASN A 780 7.50 37.52 -0.28
N TYR A 781 7.62 37.24 1.02
CA TYR A 781 7.10 38.09 2.09
C TYR A 781 7.73 39.50 2.07
N GLY A 782 6.88 40.51 1.87
CA GLY A 782 7.28 41.92 1.67
C GLY A 782 7.44 42.76 2.95
N GLY A 783 7.25 42.15 4.13
CA GLY A 783 7.46 42.84 5.42
C GLY A 783 8.95 43.11 5.72
N THR A 784 9.21 44.06 6.62
CA THR A 784 10.57 44.48 7.02
C THR A 784 11.17 43.68 8.18
N ARG A 785 10.32 43.00 8.95
CA ARG A 785 10.68 42.05 10.00
C ARG A 785 9.80 40.80 9.93
N PHE A 786 10.28 39.69 10.45
CA PHE A 786 9.44 38.53 10.76
C PHE A 786 8.66 38.71 12.07
N PRO A 787 7.63 37.88 12.33
CA PRO A 787 6.95 37.85 13.61
C PRO A 787 7.84 37.25 14.70
N ASN A 788 7.69 37.72 15.94
CA ASN A 788 8.39 37.15 17.10
C ASN A 788 8.03 35.67 17.32
N TRP A 789 6.84 35.23 16.90
CA TRP A 789 6.45 33.82 17.04
C TRP A 789 7.32 32.86 16.22
N LEU A 790 8.01 33.33 15.17
CA LEU A 790 8.85 32.46 14.32
C LEU A 790 10.05 31.84 15.08
N GLY A 791 10.50 32.50 16.15
CA GLY A 791 11.57 32.03 17.03
C GLY A 791 11.09 31.50 18.39
N ASP A 792 9.78 31.38 18.60
CA ASP A 792 9.18 30.98 19.88
C ASP A 792 9.47 29.50 20.20
N SER A 793 9.85 29.21 21.45
CA SER A 793 10.20 27.86 21.92
C SER A 793 9.06 26.85 21.81
N ILE A 794 7.80 27.29 21.66
CA ILE A 794 6.68 26.39 21.34
C ILE A 794 6.84 25.69 19.97
N PHE A 795 7.68 26.21 19.07
CA PHE A 795 8.00 25.58 17.78
C PHE A 795 9.25 24.69 17.85
N SER A 796 9.61 24.21 19.04
CA SER A 796 10.67 23.23 19.30
C SER A 796 10.58 21.94 18.47
N ASN A 797 9.42 21.61 17.88
CA ASN A 797 9.24 20.49 16.93
C ASN A 797 9.66 20.80 15.48
N MET A 798 9.95 22.06 15.14
CA MET A 798 10.31 22.46 13.77
C MET A 798 11.71 21.98 13.42
N VAL A 799 11.83 21.25 12.31
CA VAL A 799 13.06 20.61 11.82
C VAL A 799 13.66 21.37 10.63
N ILE A 800 12.81 21.94 9.78
CA ILE A 800 13.22 22.66 8.55
C ILE A 800 12.55 24.03 8.51
N LEU A 801 13.35 25.09 8.36
CA LEU A 801 12.86 26.45 8.11
C LEU A 801 13.44 26.96 6.78
N ARG A 802 12.58 27.51 5.91
CA ARG A 802 12.95 28.07 4.62
C ARG A 802 12.38 29.46 4.43
N LEU A 803 13.25 30.45 4.23
CA LEU A 803 12.92 31.84 4.00
C LEU A 803 13.42 32.21 2.60
N SER A 804 12.51 32.44 1.65
CA SER A 804 12.85 32.63 0.24
C SER A 804 12.26 33.93 -0.31
N GLN A 805 13.07 34.72 -1.02
CA GLN A 805 12.66 35.98 -1.66
C GLN A 805 12.01 37.02 -0.73
N CYS A 806 12.28 36.96 0.59
CA CYS A 806 11.79 37.92 1.58
C CYS A 806 12.64 39.22 1.52
N ARG A 807 12.51 39.98 0.43
CA ARG A 807 13.50 40.99 0.00
C ARG A 807 13.68 42.16 0.97
N ASN A 808 12.60 42.57 1.65
CA ASN A 808 12.59 43.76 2.51
C ASN A 808 12.99 43.45 3.97
N CYS A 809 13.13 42.18 4.36
CA CYS A 809 13.55 41.77 5.69
C CYS A 809 15.04 42.08 5.92
N THR A 810 15.35 42.92 6.91
CA THR A 810 16.74 43.35 7.20
C THR A 810 17.48 42.46 8.18
N SER A 811 16.76 41.70 9.02
CA SER A 811 17.31 40.79 10.03
C SER A 811 16.39 39.60 10.29
N LEU A 812 16.93 38.54 10.89
CA LEU A 812 16.16 37.40 11.39
C LEU A 812 15.77 37.60 12.88
N PRO A 813 14.64 37.03 13.34
CA PRO A 813 14.37 36.89 14.77
C PRO A 813 15.33 35.86 15.38
N SER A 814 15.51 35.85 16.70
CA SER A 814 16.34 34.81 17.35
C SER A 814 15.71 33.43 17.14
N LEU A 815 16.42 32.54 16.44
CA LEU A 815 16.01 31.16 16.18
C LEU A 815 16.62 30.18 17.21
N GLY A 816 17.40 30.69 18.19
CA GLY A 816 18.15 29.87 19.15
C GLY A 816 17.31 28.92 20.01
N GLN A 817 16.02 29.22 20.20
CA GLN A 817 15.09 28.41 20.98
C GLN A 817 14.47 27.23 20.20
N LEU A 818 14.70 27.13 18.89
CA LEU A 818 14.11 26.09 18.02
C LEU A 818 14.90 24.77 18.11
N SER A 819 14.73 24.06 19.22
CA SER A 819 15.62 22.96 19.62
C SER A 819 15.70 21.75 18.68
N SER A 820 14.73 21.50 17.78
CA SER A 820 14.82 20.41 16.78
C SER A 820 15.24 20.87 15.38
N LEU A 821 15.51 22.16 15.17
CA LEU A 821 15.82 22.72 13.86
C LEU A 821 17.16 22.19 13.37
N GLN A 822 17.15 21.47 12.26
CA GLN A 822 18.31 20.81 11.67
C GLN A 822 18.71 21.43 10.32
N GLU A 823 17.76 22.04 9.59
CA GLU A 823 18.02 22.67 8.29
C GLU A 823 17.44 24.09 8.23
N LEU A 824 18.26 25.05 7.83
CA LEU A 824 17.88 26.45 7.64
C LEU A 824 18.28 26.91 6.23
N TYR A 825 17.29 27.33 5.45
CA TYR A 825 17.45 27.85 4.10
C TYR A 825 17.13 29.35 4.05
N ILE A 826 18.07 30.16 3.59
CA ILE A 826 17.98 31.62 3.49
C ILE A 826 18.29 32.01 2.05
N GLU A 827 17.25 32.32 1.26
CA GLU A 827 17.34 32.41 -0.19
C GLU A 827 16.83 33.77 -0.70
N LYS A 828 17.62 34.45 -1.55
CA LYS A 828 17.22 35.65 -2.31
C LYS A 828 16.72 36.81 -1.42
N MET A 829 17.15 36.86 -0.16
CA MET A 829 16.80 37.90 0.80
C MET A 829 17.73 39.11 0.62
N GLY A 830 17.49 39.88 -0.44
CA GLY A 830 18.39 40.96 -0.88
C GLY A 830 18.70 42.01 0.19
N GLY A 831 17.72 42.39 1.02
CA GLY A 831 17.88 43.38 2.09
C GLY A 831 18.46 42.87 3.41
N LEU A 832 18.67 41.56 3.56
CA LEU A 832 19.14 40.94 4.81
C LEU A 832 20.59 41.32 5.11
N GLN A 833 20.86 41.85 6.31
CA GLN A 833 22.18 42.32 6.73
C GLN A 833 22.82 41.41 7.80
N THR A 834 22.00 40.82 8.69
CA THR A 834 22.45 40.00 9.82
C THR A 834 21.58 38.76 10.04
N LEU A 835 22.18 37.68 10.56
CA LEU A 835 21.47 36.45 10.96
C LEU A 835 20.85 36.52 12.37
N GLY A 836 20.55 37.72 12.88
CA GLY A 836 19.99 37.94 14.20
C GLY A 836 19.81 39.42 14.53
N SER A 837 19.15 39.70 15.67
CA SER A 837 18.74 41.04 16.08
C SER A 837 19.81 41.86 16.83
N GLY A 838 21.00 41.32 17.05
CA GLY A 838 22.12 42.00 17.71
C GLY A 838 22.05 42.08 19.24
N PHE A 839 21.00 41.56 19.87
CA PHE A 839 20.75 41.66 21.32
C PHE A 839 20.66 40.30 22.06
N SER A 840 21.02 39.19 21.41
CA SER A 840 21.03 37.84 22.02
C SER A 840 22.29 37.06 21.69
N GLU A 841 22.88 36.42 22.70
CA GLU A 841 24.10 35.59 22.58
C GLU A 841 23.91 34.35 21.70
N PHE A 842 22.66 33.90 21.51
CA PHE A 842 22.31 32.72 20.72
C PHE A 842 21.26 33.09 19.66
N ASN A 843 21.72 33.47 18.46
CA ASN A 843 20.84 33.86 17.35
C ASN A 843 20.32 32.65 16.54
N LEU A 844 21.08 31.55 16.50
CA LEU A 844 20.76 30.31 15.78
C LEU A 844 20.83 29.09 16.73
N PRO A 845 20.07 27.99 16.48
CA PRO A 845 19.96 26.87 17.41
C PRO A 845 21.14 25.89 17.30
N LEU A 846 21.62 25.41 18.46
CA LEU A 846 22.81 24.54 18.58
C LEU A 846 22.69 23.16 17.89
N ASN A 847 21.48 22.73 17.56
CA ASN A 847 21.18 21.47 16.89
C ASN A 847 21.08 21.58 15.35
N LEU A 848 21.35 22.76 14.78
CA LEU A 848 21.38 22.96 13.34
C LEU A 848 22.52 22.13 12.71
N LYS A 849 22.19 21.35 11.68
CA LYS A 849 23.14 20.49 10.95
C LYS A 849 23.55 21.07 9.61
N SER A 850 22.59 21.70 8.92
CA SER A 850 22.76 22.25 7.58
C SER A 850 22.30 23.70 7.53
N LEU A 851 23.18 24.61 7.09
CA LEU A 851 22.85 26.00 6.78
C LEU A 851 23.08 26.24 5.28
N PHE A 852 22.08 26.84 4.62
CA PHE A 852 22.12 27.18 3.20
C PHE A 852 21.81 28.67 3.02
N ILE A 853 22.74 29.42 2.42
CA ILE A 853 22.61 30.85 2.16
C ILE A 853 22.80 31.09 0.66
N THR A 854 21.76 31.57 -0.02
CA THR A 854 21.75 31.65 -1.49
C THR A 854 21.29 33.03 -1.96
N ASN A 855 22.10 33.75 -2.74
CA ASN A 855 21.76 35.01 -3.40
C ASN A 855 21.29 36.13 -2.45
N CYS A 856 21.92 36.25 -1.28
CA CYS A 856 21.62 37.28 -0.28
C CYS A 856 22.62 38.45 -0.40
N ASN A 857 22.30 39.45 -1.24
CA ASN A 857 23.26 40.46 -1.70
C ASN A 857 23.90 41.32 -0.60
N ASN A 858 23.09 41.83 0.35
CA ASN A 858 23.59 42.72 1.41
C ASN A 858 24.18 41.98 2.62
N LEU A 859 24.01 40.65 2.68
CA LEU A 859 24.47 39.83 3.79
C LEU A 859 26.00 39.70 3.74
N THR A 860 26.66 39.89 4.88
CA THR A 860 28.12 39.72 4.97
C THR A 860 28.43 38.78 6.14
N PRO A 861 29.15 37.66 5.92
CA PRO A 861 29.63 36.79 6.98
C PRO A 861 30.45 37.54 8.03
N LYS A 862 30.20 37.24 9.31
CA LYS A 862 30.88 37.83 10.46
C LYS A 862 30.83 36.90 11.67
N ARG A 863 31.83 36.97 12.56
CA ARG A 863 31.83 36.27 13.87
C ARG A 863 30.58 36.52 14.75
N GLU A 864 29.90 37.66 14.54
CA GLU A 864 28.59 38.03 15.15
C GLU A 864 27.46 37.01 14.88
N TRP A 865 27.61 36.15 13.86
CA TRP A 865 26.62 35.10 13.53
C TRP A 865 26.63 33.94 14.55
N GLY A 866 27.70 33.78 15.33
CA GLY A 866 27.81 32.73 16.36
C GLY A 866 27.99 31.30 15.84
N LEU A 867 28.27 31.11 14.54
CA LEU A 867 28.42 29.78 13.93
C LEU A 867 29.51 28.94 14.63
N GLN A 868 30.58 29.59 15.10
CA GLN A 868 31.67 28.97 15.85
C GLN A 868 31.23 28.25 17.14
N GLY A 869 30.06 28.57 17.71
CA GLY A 869 29.48 27.89 18.87
C GLY A 869 28.56 26.71 18.53
N MET A 870 28.33 26.41 17.24
CA MET A 870 27.34 25.42 16.82
C MET A 870 27.90 24.00 16.85
N VAL A 871 27.62 23.26 17.93
CA VAL A 871 28.12 21.89 18.18
C VAL A 871 27.60 20.81 17.22
N SER A 872 26.62 21.12 16.36
CA SER A 872 25.99 20.16 15.44
C SER A 872 26.17 20.48 13.95
N LEU A 873 26.76 21.63 13.59
CA LEU A 873 26.79 22.10 12.21
C LEU A 873 27.84 21.31 11.40
N THR A 874 27.37 20.50 10.45
CA THR A 874 28.22 19.65 9.60
C THR A 874 28.23 20.08 8.14
N ARG A 875 27.18 20.76 7.66
CA ARG A 875 27.10 21.32 6.30
C ARG A 875 26.85 22.82 6.30
N PHE A 876 27.64 23.55 5.52
CA PHE A 876 27.40 24.95 5.20
C PHE A 876 27.58 25.19 3.71
N GLU A 877 26.59 25.82 3.09
CA GLU A 877 26.59 26.14 1.67
C GLU A 877 26.26 27.63 1.48
N ILE A 878 27.11 28.32 0.71
CA ILE A 878 26.96 29.73 0.36
C ILE A 878 27.03 29.91 -1.16
N GLU A 879 25.91 30.23 -1.80
CA GLU A 879 25.79 30.40 -3.27
C GLU A 879 25.34 31.82 -3.66
N GLY A 880 26.25 32.65 -4.13
CA GLY A 880 25.95 33.96 -4.71
C GLY A 880 25.43 35.02 -3.74
N GLY A 881 25.30 36.25 -4.25
CA GLY A 881 25.08 37.43 -3.40
C GLY A 881 26.33 37.77 -2.61
N CYS A 882 26.17 38.16 -1.33
CA CYS A 882 27.24 38.61 -0.44
C CYS A 882 28.21 39.60 -1.10
N SER A 883 27.66 40.64 -1.76
CA SER A 883 28.37 41.43 -2.77
C SER A 883 29.57 42.21 -2.26
N ASN A 884 29.74 42.36 -0.95
CA ASN A 884 30.85 43.07 -0.32
C ASN A 884 31.99 42.13 0.15
N LEU A 885 31.83 40.80 0.01
CA LEU A 885 32.74 39.78 0.53
C LEU A 885 33.94 39.57 -0.40
N LYS A 886 35.13 39.96 0.05
CA LYS A 886 36.41 39.84 -0.68
C LYS A 886 37.25 38.63 -0.28
N SER A 887 37.29 38.29 1.01
CA SER A 887 37.96 37.10 1.55
C SER A 887 36.99 36.29 2.40
N PHE A 888 37.14 34.96 2.42
CA PHE A 888 36.29 34.07 3.20
C PHE A 888 36.97 32.72 3.46
N PRO A 889 36.74 32.05 4.60
CA PRO A 889 36.08 32.53 5.82
C PRO A 889 37.09 33.19 6.76
N GLU A 890 36.66 34.25 7.47
CA GLU A 890 37.49 34.83 8.54
C GLU A 890 37.88 33.77 9.58
N GLU A 891 39.08 33.90 10.18
CA GLU A 891 39.53 33.08 11.31
C GLU A 891 38.43 33.00 12.39
N GLY A 892 38.12 31.81 12.90
CA GLY A 892 37.13 31.62 13.96
C GLY A 892 35.68 32.02 13.60
N LEU A 893 35.34 32.14 12.30
CA LEU A 893 33.96 32.34 11.83
C LEU A 893 33.14 31.04 11.83
N LEU A 894 33.76 29.93 11.43
CA LEU A 894 33.09 28.64 11.20
C LEU A 894 33.46 27.63 12.31
N PRO A 895 32.56 26.68 12.65
CA PRO A 895 32.82 25.69 13.69
C PRO A 895 33.65 24.50 13.19
N ASN A 896 34.52 24.00 14.06
CA ASN A 896 35.37 22.83 13.78
C ASN A 896 34.60 21.51 13.55
N THR A 897 33.28 21.49 13.74
CA THR A 897 32.38 20.35 13.45
C THR A 897 32.01 20.23 11.97
N LEU A 898 32.33 21.25 11.16
CA LEU A 898 31.95 21.33 9.76
C LEU A 898 32.69 20.28 8.92
N THR A 899 31.97 19.33 8.32
CA THR A 899 32.53 18.30 7.45
C THR A 899 32.40 18.61 5.96
N SER A 900 31.44 19.46 5.59
CA SER A 900 31.10 19.80 4.20
C SER A 900 30.90 21.32 4.05
N LEU A 901 31.78 21.96 3.28
CA LEU A 901 31.69 23.38 2.91
C LEU A 901 31.53 23.52 1.39
N ARG A 902 30.53 24.28 0.95
CA ARG A 902 30.31 24.61 -0.46
C ARG A 902 30.26 26.12 -0.67
N ILE A 903 31.12 26.62 -1.55
CA ILE A 903 31.27 28.04 -1.88
C ILE A 903 31.00 28.18 -3.38
N SER A 904 29.93 28.88 -3.75
CA SER A 904 29.52 28.97 -5.15
C SER A 904 29.19 30.41 -5.56
N ARG A 905 29.59 30.79 -6.79
CA ARG A 905 29.12 31.96 -7.54
C ARG A 905 29.24 33.30 -6.80
N LEU A 906 30.22 33.44 -5.90
CA LEU A 906 30.46 34.67 -5.15
C LEU A 906 31.16 35.70 -6.06
N PRO A 907 30.54 36.86 -6.37
CA PRO A 907 30.93 37.72 -7.49
C PRO A 907 32.15 38.61 -7.22
N ASN A 908 32.54 38.75 -5.95
CA ASN A 908 33.63 39.61 -5.49
C ASN A 908 34.64 38.89 -4.57
N LEU A 909 34.54 37.56 -4.43
CA LEU A 909 35.51 36.78 -3.67
C LEU A 909 36.84 36.73 -4.45
N GLU A 910 37.88 37.31 -3.87
CA GLU A 910 39.23 37.43 -4.44
C GLU A 910 40.18 36.37 -3.87
N SER A 911 40.01 35.98 -2.59
CA SER A 911 40.86 35.01 -1.90
C SER A 911 40.09 34.13 -0.92
N LEU A 912 40.61 32.92 -0.68
CA LEU A 912 40.28 32.13 0.51
C LEU A 912 41.22 32.53 1.66
N ASP A 913 40.66 32.66 2.85
CA ASP A 913 41.35 33.15 4.05
C ASP A 913 41.73 31.99 5.00
N LYS A 914 42.69 32.23 5.90
CA LYS A 914 43.30 31.22 6.78
C LYS A 914 42.32 30.51 7.70
N GLY A 915 41.12 31.07 7.92
CA GLY A 915 40.05 30.45 8.72
C GLY A 915 39.52 29.11 8.17
N LEU A 916 39.90 28.70 6.95
CA LEU A 916 39.71 27.31 6.51
C LEU A 916 40.56 26.33 7.32
N LYS A 917 41.81 26.68 7.65
CA LYS A 917 42.82 25.77 8.20
C LYS A 917 42.44 25.21 9.57
N ASP A 918 41.71 25.98 10.36
CA ASP A 918 41.30 25.62 11.72
C ASP A 918 40.19 24.55 11.75
N LEU A 919 39.59 24.21 10.60
CA LEU A 919 38.45 23.30 10.49
C LEU A 919 38.88 21.83 10.56
N THR A 920 39.21 21.37 11.76
CA THR A 920 39.74 20.03 12.08
C THR A 920 38.82 18.83 11.78
N SER A 921 37.65 19.04 11.18
CA SER A 921 36.75 17.96 10.71
C SER A 921 36.34 18.10 9.25
N LEU A 922 36.90 19.06 8.49
CA LEU A 922 36.47 19.31 7.11
C LEU A 922 36.93 18.17 6.20
N GLU A 923 35.98 17.43 5.64
CA GLU A 923 36.20 16.27 4.76
C GLU A 923 36.02 16.63 3.28
N THR A 924 35.12 17.58 2.97
CA THR A 924 34.76 17.98 1.59
C THR A 924 34.67 19.50 1.44
N LEU A 925 35.33 20.02 0.39
CA LEU A 925 35.26 21.41 -0.05
C LEU A 925 34.88 21.46 -1.55
N ASP A 926 33.75 22.08 -1.90
CA ASP A 926 33.30 22.30 -3.29
C ASP A 926 33.29 23.81 -3.60
N ILE A 927 34.03 24.21 -4.62
CA ILE A 927 34.20 25.61 -5.05
C ILE A 927 33.74 25.72 -6.50
N ASP A 928 32.72 26.52 -6.76
CA ASP A 928 31.95 26.46 -8.02
C ASP A 928 31.67 27.87 -8.58
N GLY A 929 32.06 28.17 -9.82
CA GLY A 929 31.75 29.43 -10.52
C GLY A 929 32.24 30.72 -9.83
N CYS A 930 33.29 30.67 -9.01
CA CYS A 930 33.85 31.83 -8.33
C CYS A 930 34.90 32.51 -9.21
N GLU A 931 34.46 33.34 -10.17
CA GLU A 931 35.30 33.88 -11.26
C GLU A 931 36.55 34.65 -10.81
N LYS A 932 36.44 35.46 -9.73
CA LYS A 932 37.52 36.32 -9.23
C LYS A 932 38.45 35.67 -8.22
N LEU A 933 38.14 34.45 -7.77
CA LEU A 933 38.92 33.78 -6.75
C LEU A 933 40.26 33.34 -7.35
N GLU A 934 41.35 33.95 -6.91
CA GLU A 934 42.70 33.63 -7.39
C GLU A 934 43.50 32.76 -6.41
N LEU A 935 43.31 32.93 -5.09
CA LEU A 935 44.23 32.41 -4.08
C LEU A 935 43.61 31.41 -3.09
N ILE A 936 44.33 30.31 -2.85
CA ILE A 936 44.19 29.38 -1.71
C ILE A 936 44.92 30.01 -0.49
N PRO A 937 44.56 29.71 0.79
CA PRO A 937 45.27 30.28 1.93
C PRO A 937 46.76 29.89 1.93
N ALA A 938 47.64 30.85 2.18
CA ALA A 938 49.09 30.63 2.19
C ALA A 938 49.53 29.66 3.30
N GLU A 939 48.73 29.53 4.35
CA GLU A 939 48.90 28.61 5.47
C GLU A 939 48.51 27.15 5.14
N GLY A 940 47.87 26.90 3.99
CA GLY A 940 47.39 25.60 3.53
C GLY A 940 45.93 25.27 3.91
N LEU A 941 45.38 24.23 3.28
CA LEU A 941 44.05 23.67 3.57
C LEU A 941 44.10 22.65 4.74
N PRO A 942 42.96 22.30 5.37
CA PRO A 942 42.89 21.27 6.41
C PRO A 942 43.46 19.91 5.99
N THR A 943 44.22 19.29 6.89
CA THR A 943 44.79 17.94 6.70
C THR A 943 43.76 16.82 6.73
N THR A 944 42.52 17.11 7.11
CA THR A 944 41.38 16.18 7.07
C THR A 944 40.65 16.15 5.72
N LEU A 945 41.00 17.07 4.80
CA LEU A 945 40.27 17.25 3.56
C LEU A 945 40.50 16.06 2.61
N THR A 946 39.45 15.26 2.40
CA THR A 946 39.50 14.04 1.55
C THR A 946 39.00 14.27 0.13
N SER A 947 38.22 15.34 -0.07
CA SER A 947 37.58 15.70 -1.33
C SER A 947 37.66 17.20 -1.58
N LEU A 948 38.30 17.59 -2.68
CA LEU A 948 38.35 18.97 -3.18
C LEU A 948 37.79 19.02 -4.60
N VAL A 949 36.75 19.80 -4.79
CA VAL A 949 36.08 19.99 -6.07
C VAL A 949 36.20 21.46 -6.46
N ILE A 950 36.67 21.72 -7.68
CA ILE A 950 36.79 23.07 -8.25
C ILE A 950 36.17 23.07 -9.65
N LYS A 951 35.11 23.86 -9.84
CA LYS A 951 34.34 23.94 -11.07
C LYS A 951 34.19 25.39 -11.52
N GLU A 952 34.34 25.66 -12.81
CA GLU A 952 34.01 26.96 -13.43
C GLU A 952 34.76 28.19 -12.82
N CYS A 953 35.75 27.99 -11.94
CA CYS A 953 36.57 29.04 -11.32
C CYS A 953 37.74 29.42 -12.23
N LEU A 954 37.60 30.52 -12.97
CA LEU A 954 38.52 30.90 -14.07
C LEU A 954 39.96 31.16 -13.63
N LEU A 955 40.19 31.79 -12.47
CA LEU A 955 41.54 32.13 -11.98
C LEU A 955 42.15 31.01 -11.12
N LEU A 956 41.44 30.51 -10.11
CA LEU A 956 41.91 29.43 -9.23
C LEU A 956 42.11 28.09 -9.95
N GLY A 957 41.18 27.70 -10.85
CA GLY A 957 41.17 26.37 -11.46
C GLY A 957 42.50 25.99 -12.13
N PRO A 958 43.03 26.81 -13.06
CA PRO A 958 44.33 26.58 -13.69
C PRO A 958 45.52 26.52 -12.71
N ARG A 959 45.45 27.21 -11.57
CA ARG A 959 46.51 27.18 -10.53
C ARG A 959 46.53 25.87 -9.74
N CYS A 960 45.39 25.20 -9.64
CA CYS A 960 45.21 23.91 -8.97
C CYS A 960 45.41 22.68 -9.88
N GLN A 961 45.40 22.85 -11.20
CA GLN A 961 45.61 21.76 -12.18
C GLN A 961 47.03 21.17 -12.10
N GLU A 962 47.27 20.02 -12.74
CA GLU A 962 48.61 19.44 -12.80
C GLU A 962 49.61 20.38 -13.47
N GLY A 963 50.74 20.64 -12.79
CA GLY A 963 51.73 21.66 -13.19
C GLY A 963 51.39 23.10 -12.78
N GLY A 964 50.21 23.35 -12.18
CA GLY A 964 49.84 24.65 -11.63
C GLY A 964 50.61 25.00 -10.35
N VAL A 965 50.75 26.30 -10.07
CA VAL A 965 51.57 26.83 -8.96
C VAL A 965 51.10 26.34 -7.58
N ASP A 966 49.79 26.18 -7.41
CA ASP A 966 49.19 25.78 -6.13
C ASP A 966 48.93 24.26 -6.06
N ARG A 967 49.23 23.51 -7.12
CA ARG A 967 49.12 22.04 -7.15
C ARG A 967 49.82 21.35 -5.96
N PRO A 968 51.03 21.78 -5.51
CA PRO A 968 51.70 21.13 -4.38
C PRO A 968 50.94 21.28 -3.05
N THR A 969 50.25 22.40 -2.80
CA THR A 969 49.56 22.64 -1.51
C THR A 969 48.29 21.82 -1.35
N ILE A 970 47.71 21.32 -2.45
CA ILE A 970 46.53 20.46 -2.47
C ILE A 970 46.84 18.97 -2.73
N SER A 971 48.10 18.63 -3.03
CA SER A 971 48.50 17.29 -3.52
C SER A 971 48.28 16.13 -2.52
N GLY A 972 48.08 16.42 -1.24
CA GLY A 972 47.76 15.41 -0.21
C GLY A 972 46.29 14.99 -0.15
N ILE A 973 45.39 15.63 -0.91
CA ILE A 973 43.94 15.37 -0.87
C ILE A 973 43.62 14.16 -1.76
N ALA A 974 42.90 13.18 -1.21
CA ALA A 974 42.66 11.89 -1.86
C ALA A 974 41.83 11.97 -3.16
N ASN A 975 40.80 12.82 -3.20
CA ASN A 975 39.94 13.03 -4.36
C ASN A 975 39.99 14.50 -4.77
N ILE A 976 40.51 14.79 -5.97
CA ILE A 976 40.61 16.15 -6.49
C ILE A 976 39.96 16.18 -7.88
N HIS A 977 38.87 16.95 -8.00
CA HIS A 977 38.11 17.08 -9.25
C HIS A 977 38.10 18.53 -9.72
N ILE A 978 38.88 18.85 -10.75
CA ILE A 978 38.96 20.18 -11.35
C ILE A 978 38.38 20.12 -12.76
N SER A 979 37.41 20.98 -13.07
CA SER A 979 36.76 20.99 -14.39
C SER A 979 36.30 22.37 -14.83
N HIS A 980 36.49 22.67 -16.12
CA HIS A 980 35.99 23.86 -16.79
C HIS A 980 35.05 23.45 -17.91
N ASN A 981 33.86 24.05 -17.96
CA ASN A 981 33.08 24.12 -19.18
C ASN A 981 33.65 25.25 -20.05
N TYR A 982 33.75 25.01 -21.36
CA TYR A 982 34.13 25.98 -22.40
C TYR A 982 32.92 26.23 -23.31
#